data_AF-A0A4V6DZS6-F1
#
_entry.id   AF-A0A4V6DZS6-F1
#
_cell.length_a   1.000
_cell.length_b   1.000
_cell.length_c   1.000
_cell.angle_alpha   90.00
_cell.angle_beta   90.00
_cell.angle_gamma   90.00
#
_symmetry.space_group_name_H-M   'P 1'
#
loop_
_entity.id
_entity.type
_entity.pdbx_description
1 polymer ?
#
loop_
_entity_poly.entity_id
_entity_poly.type
_entity_poly.pdbx_seq_one_letter_code
_entity_poly.pdbx_strand_id
1 'polypeptide(L)'
;MTRLGDYDYTFFDEYQAKVLSQRPAIEQLILLDDEVANKIVITRYEGPVDPVEWTSLEQYYSGLFADFITERIEGIIDPTPVEQNRERFHQFRKDIVELNQKLPAQRTARADVLSGPAETVLLKHVRERGFDPSALDITHIGRGSGLYLLELFVTAAQQEAYDDRSLLQPLLKEAAALGSLDQTAARERLRAPLLMVSLWGNQEDGLQQWQENDREGILEMATATGKTVAGIAAIADICGAFPGQSDTSEPDNARILVVAHSNAILKQWEREIQEKLGLPMPAHDPGDKATDVTFTNGRVEFQTAQSLLPRYDRDLADQYDLVIYDEVHHYANESGYGAAIDRPNYTAAIGLSATIGDDQSMKRRQLTELLGDVVYTYGVEQAQRDGIIPDFDWTVHPTPLDPYEQDEWDETTDRISRQFKRLKHADTTTNLLQDLPVPFVQFEDLGDFIRAHEAAGRTLSEDAIPDEWQNLATTIHSRSWIRHRSQPKIDDAVSLAEEYLADPDRPIKLVVFAMDIDTADEIADRLEDTAGDVYLAHSKLESSSRKTRQTVQRNIDAFSKCDNGVLISPKMLDEGIDVPDAEVGINVAGTKTKLQLVQRMGRVLRKHGEQRPHFHHFISMPDENYVPGLDSKEYVQELNWVRELGEMIGVQPIIDDAGVDTDLLERAEQRGHELWAQDLLEDLEIETVQGNVQLEELLNALTFEATTELLTTLDLSGDRVHKDNWQTVMRNLREAETLSIEGLQRVWWLFPLYRERPTELVELLEATRDALKPEENEDTSQRSDSGRNKQEHSNEFTTPNAADSDSTDYSVDHSPDPHPDEPAQAPETDPDDAAEPAEEDSSIVGRIRDSLFGG
;
A
#
# COMPACT_ATOMS: atom_id res chain seq x y z
N MET A 1 33.21 -30.92 -7.73
CA MET A 1 34.12 -32.03 -7.36
C MET A 1 35.20 -31.48 -6.44
N THR A 2 34.89 -31.46 -5.16
CA THR A 2 35.85 -31.20 -4.08
C THR A 2 36.16 -32.56 -3.45
N ARG A 3 37.38 -32.82 -2.99
CA ARG A 3 37.70 -34.11 -2.34
C ARG A 3 36.88 -34.24 -1.06
N LEU A 4 36.15 -35.35 -0.90
CA LEU A 4 35.61 -35.79 0.38
C LEU A 4 36.78 -36.05 1.34
N GLY A 5 36.59 -35.75 2.63
CA GLY A 5 37.66 -35.75 3.62
C GLY A 5 38.11 -37.15 4.03
N ASP A 6 39.38 -37.26 4.43
CA ASP A 6 39.81 -38.37 5.28
C ASP A 6 39.08 -38.19 6.64
N TYR A 7 38.11 -39.05 6.93
CA TYR A 7 37.52 -39.13 8.27
C TYR A 7 38.51 -39.86 9.19
N ASP A 8 38.89 -39.25 10.31
CA ASP A 8 39.84 -39.82 11.30
C ASP A 8 39.28 -41.03 12.08
N TYR A 9 38.06 -41.49 11.76
CA TYR A 9 37.28 -42.47 12.52
C TYR A 9 36.70 -43.54 11.59
N THR A 10 36.73 -44.80 12.00
CA THR A 10 36.12 -45.93 11.27
C THR A 10 35.01 -46.64 12.04
N PHE A 11 34.97 -46.50 13.36
CA PHE A 11 33.98 -47.13 14.25
C PHE A 11 32.96 -46.12 14.77
N PHE A 12 31.70 -46.55 14.91
CA PHE A 12 30.61 -45.65 15.31
C PHE A 12 30.83 -45.05 16.71
N ASP A 13 31.27 -45.83 17.70
CA ASP A 13 31.55 -45.36 19.06
C ASP A 13 32.57 -44.19 19.07
N GLU A 14 33.56 -44.19 18.18
CA GLU A 14 34.54 -43.11 18.07
C GLU A 14 33.93 -41.85 17.44
N TYR A 15 33.11 -42.00 16.40
CA TYR A 15 32.37 -40.90 15.78
C TYR A 15 31.37 -40.28 16.77
N GLN A 16 30.66 -41.12 17.54
CA GLN A 16 29.75 -40.68 18.59
C GLN A 16 30.47 -39.87 19.66
N ALA A 17 31.57 -40.40 20.23
CA ALA A 17 32.28 -39.74 21.34
C ALA A 17 33.07 -38.47 20.92
N LYS A 18 33.54 -38.41 19.68
CA LYS A 18 34.38 -37.29 19.19
C LYS A 18 33.60 -36.21 18.44
N VAL A 19 32.47 -36.56 17.82
CA VAL A 19 31.69 -35.63 16.96
C VAL A 19 30.28 -35.41 17.48
N LEU A 20 29.51 -36.47 17.72
CA LEU A 20 28.08 -36.33 18.07
C LEU A 20 27.90 -35.78 19.49
N SER A 21 28.54 -36.39 20.49
CA SER A 21 28.38 -36.00 21.90
C SER A 21 28.93 -34.62 22.27
N GLN A 22 29.54 -33.91 21.33
CA GLN A 22 29.96 -32.50 21.48
C GLN A 22 28.86 -31.50 21.10
N ARG A 23 27.69 -31.98 20.66
CA ARG A 23 26.60 -31.17 20.08
C ARG A 23 25.27 -31.40 20.80
N PRO A 24 24.33 -30.45 20.76
CA PRO A 24 22.94 -30.65 21.19
C PRO A 24 22.28 -31.86 20.50
N ALA A 25 21.32 -32.50 21.17
CA ALA A 25 20.63 -33.70 20.64
C ALA A 25 20.01 -33.47 19.25
N ILE A 26 19.47 -32.27 19.00
CA ILE A 26 18.89 -31.90 17.71
C ILE A 26 19.92 -31.81 16.58
N GLU A 27 21.12 -31.28 16.85
CA GLU A 27 22.23 -31.26 15.88
C GLU A 27 22.75 -32.67 15.59
N GLN A 28 22.77 -33.55 16.61
CA GLN A 28 23.14 -34.95 16.42
C GLN A 28 22.13 -35.65 15.51
N LEU A 29 20.82 -35.43 15.74
CA LEU A 29 19.75 -35.99 14.92
C LEU A 29 19.88 -35.54 13.46
N ILE A 30 20.15 -34.25 13.20
CA ILE A 30 20.39 -33.71 11.84
C ILE A 30 21.59 -34.38 11.16
N LEU A 31 22.74 -34.46 11.84
CA LEU A 31 23.96 -35.05 11.26
C LEU A 31 23.80 -36.53 10.95
N LEU A 32 23.09 -37.26 11.82
CA LEU A 32 22.78 -38.67 11.61
C LEU A 32 21.74 -38.85 10.49
N ASP A 33 20.78 -37.93 10.35
CA ASP A 33 19.83 -37.94 9.24
C ASP A 33 20.57 -37.87 7.91
N ASP A 34 21.48 -36.90 7.74
CA ASP A 34 22.34 -36.78 6.55
C ASP A 34 23.07 -38.10 6.21
N GLU A 35 23.66 -38.79 7.21
CA GLU A 35 24.33 -40.07 6.96
C GLU A 35 23.36 -41.20 6.59
N VAL A 36 22.18 -41.27 7.23
CA VAL A 36 21.07 -42.18 6.86
C VAL A 36 20.65 -41.98 5.40
N ALA A 37 20.68 -40.75 4.87
CA ALA A 37 20.37 -40.48 3.46
C ALA A 37 21.51 -40.90 2.52
N ASN A 38 22.76 -40.53 2.85
CA ASN A 38 23.96 -40.86 2.06
C ASN A 38 24.01 -42.36 1.70
N LYS A 39 23.62 -43.23 2.64
CA LYS A 39 23.59 -44.69 2.48
C LYS A 39 22.59 -45.19 1.45
N ILE A 40 21.44 -44.51 1.34
CA ILE A 40 20.34 -44.90 0.45
C ILE A 40 20.62 -44.43 -0.98
N VAL A 41 21.23 -43.25 -1.13
CA VAL A 41 21.43 -42.60 -2.44
C VAL A 41 22.75 -42.98 -3.11
N ILE A 42 23.85 -43.07 -2.36
CA ILE A 42 25.17 -43.30 -2.95
C ILE A 42 25.41 -44.80 -3.12
N THR A 43 25.73 -45.22 -4.35
CA THR A 43 25.91 -46.65 -4.72
C THR A 43 27.04 -47.35 -3.94
N ARG A 44 27.92 -46.55 -3.32
CA ARG A 44 28.90 -46.95 -2.33
C ARG A 44 28.93 -45.86 -1.25
N TYR A 45 28.39 -46.15 -0.08
CA TYR A 45 28.41 -45.26 1.08
C TYR A 45 29.85 -44.81 1.43
N GLU A 46 30.05 -43.49 1.51
CA GLU A 46 31.32 -42.81 1.84
C GLU A 46 31.08 -41.84 3.03
N GLY A 47 30.53 -42.37 4.13
CA GLY A 47 30.31 -41.63 5.38
C GLY A 47 31.40 -41.83 6.44
N PRO A 48 31.22 -41.29 7.65
CA PRO A 48 32.22 -41.24 8.73
C PRO A 48 32.41 -42.54 9.53
N VAL A 49 31.78 -43.64 9.09
CA VAL A 49 31.85 -44.97 9.71
C VAL A 49 31.94 -46.05 8.63
N ASP A 50 32.55 -47.20 8.96
CA ASP A 50 32.58 -48.34 8.04
C ASP A 50 31.14 -48.86 7.76
N PRO A 51 30.83 -49.30 6.52
CA PRO A 51 29.53 -49.91 6.19
C PRO A 51 29.05 -51.06 7.10
N VAL A 52 29.94 -51.72 7.85
CA VAL A 52 29.61 -52.75 8.85
C VAL A 52 29.03 -52.16 10.14
N GLU A 53 29.46 -50.95 10.52
CA GLU A 53 28.99 -50.23 11.72
C GLU A 53 27.66 -49.49 11.51
N TRP A 54 27.05 -49.68 10.33
CA TRP A 54 25.81 -49.04 9.92
C TRP A 54 24.68 -49.22 10.94
N THR A 55 24.47 -50.46 11.38
CA THR A 55 23.39 -50.80 12.32
C THR A 55 23.52 -50.07 13.65
N SER A 56 24.76 -49.79 14.09
CA SER A 56 25.05 -49.03 15.32
C SER A 56 24.61 -47.56 15.17
N LEU A 57 24.94 -46.94 14.03
CA LEU A 57 24.55 -45.57 13.69
C LEU A 57 23.02 -45.43 13.56
N GLU A 58 22.40 -46.35 12.82
CA GLU A 58 20.95 -46.38 12.58
C GLU A 58 20.17 -46.56 13.89
N GLN A 59 20.62 -47.43 14.79
CA GLN A 59 20.03 -47.58 16.13
C GLN A 59 20.14 -46.31 16.98
N TYR A 60 21.28 -45.61 16.92
CA TYR A 60 21.47 -44.37 17.69
C TYR A 60 20.59 -43.22 17.16
N TYR A 61 20.52 -43.07 15.84
CA TYR A 61 19.56 -42.18 15.17
C TYR A 61 18.12 -42.48 15.61
N SER A 62 17.69 -43.75 15.54
CA SER A 62 16.36 -44.17 15.95
C SER A 62 16.08 -43.89 17.43
N GLY A 63 17.10 -43.89 18.29
CA GLY A 63 17.02 -43.50 19.70
C GLY A 63 16.76 -42.01 19.88
N LEU A 64 17.65 -41.16 19.36
CA LEU A 64 17.50 -39.69 19.41
C LEU A 64 16.18 -39.22 18.80
N PHE A 65 15.74 -39.88 17.74
CA PHE A 65 14.43 -39.65 17.12
C PHE A 65 13.27 -39.96 18.08
N ALA A 66 13.37 -41.05 18.86
CA ALA A 66 12.37 -41.41 19.86
C ALA A 66 12.23 -40.32 20.92
N ASP A 67 13.37 -39.83 21.40
CA ASP A 67 13.44 -38.84 22.46
C ASP A 67 12.87 -37.50 21.97
N PHE A 68 13.26 -37.04 20.77
CA PHE A 68 12.71 -35.83 20.14
C PHE A 68 11.19 -35.89 19.92
N ILE A 69 10.67 -37.02 19.41
CA ILE A 69 9.22 -37.22 19.29
C ILE A 69 8.56 -37.19 20.66
N THR A 70 9.17 -37.81 21.68
CA THR A 70 8.63 -37.86 23.05
C THR A 70 8.51 -36.47 23.65
N GLU A 71 9.56 -35.64 23.53
CA GLU A 71 9.55 -34.23 23.95
C GLU A 71 8.45 -33.41 23.24
N ARG A 72 8.15 -33.72 21.97
CA ARG A 72 7.15 -32.99 21.17
C ARG A 72 5.71 -33.48 21.34
N ILE A 73 5.49 -34.65 21.94
CA ILE A 73 4.15 -35.15 22.30
C ILE A 73 3.78 -34.93 23.77
N GLU A 74 4.69 -34.40 24.60
CA GLU A 74 4.35 -33.98 25.97
C GLU A 74 3.24 -32.91 25.94
N GLY A 75 2.08 -33.26 26.51
CA GLY A 75 0.89 -32.39 26.55
C GLY A 75 -0.21 -32.73 25.52
N ILE A 76 0.06 -33.61 24.54
CA ILE A 76 -0.98 -34.06 23.60
C ILE A 76 -1.95 -35.02 24.31
N ILE A 77 -3.26 -34.80 24.09
CA ILE A 77 -4.34 -35.57 24.73
C ILE A 77 -4.36 -37.03 24.22
N ASP A 78 -4.05 -37.26 22.94
CA ASP A 78 -3.83 -38.57 22.36
C ASP A 78 -2.53 -38.63 21.52
N PRO A 79 -1.42 -39.17 22.05
CA PRO A 79 -0.17 -39.34 21.29
C PRO A 79 -0.21 -40.53 20.32
N THR A 80 -1.26 -41.36 20.34
CA THR A 80 -1.35 -42.62 19.59
C THR A 80 -1.07 -42.48 18.09
N PRO A 81 -1.55 -41.44 17.38
CA PRO A 81 -1.21 -41.24 15.97
C PRO A 81 0.30 -41.06 15.74
N VAL A 82 0.97 -40.29 16.59
CA VAL A 82 2.41 -40.02 16.45
C VAL A 82 3.23 -41.29 16.73
N GLU A 83 2.89 -42.03 17.79
CA GLU A 83 3.54 -43.29 18.14
C GLU A 83 3.39 -44.35 17.04
N GLN A 84 2.19 -44.53 16.49
CA GLN A 84 1.91 -45.53 15.46
C GLN A 84 2.54 -45.21 14.10
N ASN A 85 2.76 -43.93 13.78
CA ASN A 85 3.30 -43.53 12.49
C ASN A 85 4.84 -43.41 12.46
N ARG A 86 5.54 -43.64 13.57
CA ARG A 86 7.02 -43.60 13.65
C ARG A 86 7.74 -44.42 12.56
N GLU A 87 7.30 -45.65 12.27
CA GLU A 87 7.88 -46.47 11.18
C GLU A 87 7.58 -45.89 9.79
N ARG A 88 6.45 -45.19 9.63
CA ARG A 88 6.00 -44.62 8.35
C ARG A 88 6.79 -43.36 7.99
N PHE A 89 7.42 -42.66 8.95
CA PHE A 89 8.37 -41.59 8.63
C PHE A 89 9.55 -42.08 7.79
N HIS A 90 10.11 -43.26 8.09
CA HIS A 90 11.19 -43.84 7.29
C HIS A 90 10.76 -44.11 5.83
N GLN A 91 9.52 -44.54 5.62
CA GLN A 91 8.96 -44.74 4.28
C GLN A 91 8.69 -43.39 3.58
N PHE A 92 8.04 -42.44 4.26
CA PHE A 92 7.83 -41.07 3.79
C PHE A 92 9.13 -40.43 3.30
N ARG A 93 10.17 -40.46 4.15
CA ARG A 93 11.49 -39.92 3.84
C ARG A 93 12.13 -40.61 2.62
N LYS A 94 11.98 -41.92 2.49
CA LYS A 94 12.45 -42.67 1.32
C LYS A 94 11.71 -42.24 0.04
N ASP A 95 10.40 -42.06 0.12
CA ASP A 95 9.57 -41.64 -1.01
C ASP A 95 9.93 -40.22 -1.50
N ILE A 96 10.25 -39.32 -0.55
CA ILE A 96 10.80 -37.98 -0.85
C ILE A 96 12.17 -38.05 -1.57
N VAL A 97 13.05 -38.96 -1.17
CA VAL A 97 14.34 -39.20 -1.86
C VAL A 97 14.11 -39.71 -3.28
N GLU A 98 13.10 -40.57 -3.51
CA GLU A 98 12.73 -41.04 -4.86
C GLU A 98 12.12 -39.91 -5.73
N LEU A 99 11.38 -38.97 -5.13
CA LEU A 99 10.86 -37.76 -5.81
C LEU A 99 11.99 -36.81 -6.26
N ASN A 100 12.97 -36.56 -5.38
CA ASN A 100 14.14 -35.73 -5.68
C ASN A 100 14.91 -36.22 -6.93
N GLN A 101 15.00 -37.53 -7.15
CA GLN A 101 15.70 -38.09 -8.32
C GLN A 101 14.99 -37.82 -9.67
N LYS A 102 13.69 -37.50 -9.64
CA LYS A 102 12.86 -37.27 -10.84
C LYS A 102 12.82 -35.80 -11.26
N LEU A 103 12.94 -34.88 -10.30
CA LEU A 103 12.84 -33.44 -10.54
C LEU A 103 14.19 -32.83 -10.95
N PRO A 104 14.21 -31.61 -11.54
CA PRO A 104 15.45 -30.96 -11.96
C PRO A 104 16.34 -30.60 -10.76
N ALA A 105 17.51 -31.22 -10.64
CA ALA A 105 18.43 -30.95 -9.54
C ALA A 105 19.01 -29.52 -9.61
N GLN A 106 18.88 -28.77 -8.50
CA GLN A 106 19.83 -27.70 -8.22
C GLN A 106 21.22 -28.33 -8.06
N ARG A 107 22.20 -27.90 -8.87
CA ARG A 107 23.54 -28.52 -8.98
C ARG A 107 24.41 -28.48 -7.71
N THR A 108 23.89 -27.93 -6.62
CA THR A 108 24.56 -27.67 -5.35
C THR A 108 23.86 -28.31 -4.14
N ALA A 109 22.65 -28.85 -4.30
CA ALA A 109 22.01 -29.58 -3.21
C ALA A 109 22.74 -30.92 -2.99
N ARG A 110 23.03 -31.22 -1.71
CA ARG A 110 23.17 -32.60 -1.24
C ARG A 110 21.95 -33.39 -1.70
N ALA A 111 22.10 -34.65 -2.11
CA ALA A 111 21.00 -35.44 -2.68
C ALA A 111 19.96 -35.89 -1.61
N ASP A 112 20.22 -35.42 -0.38
CA ASP A 112 19.74 -35.86 0.93
C ASP A 112 18.69 -34.89 1.50
N VAL A 113 18.53 -33.74 0.83
CA VAL A 113 17.71 -32.58 1.21
C VAL A 113 16.45 -32.59 0.33
N LEU A 114 15.25 -32.43 0.90
CA LEU A 114 14.02 -32.19 0.14
C LEU A 114 14.25 -30.96 -0.76
N SER A 115 14.33 -31.18 -2.08
CA SER A 115 14.57 -30.09 -3.01
C SER A 115 13.34 -29.18 -3.06
N GLY A 116 13.53 -27.86 -3.22
CA GLY A 116 12.42 -26.92 -3.38
C GLY A 116 11.34 -27.39 -4.36
N PRO A 117 11.69 -27.90 -5.57
CA PRO A 117 10.70 -28.51 -6.47
C PRO A 117 9.92 -29.70 -5.89
N ALA A 118 10.54 -30.55 -5.08
CA ALA A 118 9.89 -31.68 -4.41
C ALA A 118 8.98 -31.20 -3.26
N GLU A 119 9.43 -30.20 -2.50
CA GLU A 119 8.65 -29.51 -1.46
C GLU A 119 7.38 -28.91 -2.06
N THR A 120 7.50 -28.13 -3.13
CA THR A 120 6.39 -27.51 -3.84
C THR A 120 5.36 -28.53 -4.34
N VAL A 121 5.80 -29.66 -4.92
CA VAL A 121 4.88 -30.71 -5.39
C VAL A 121 4.15 -31.39 -4.23
N LEU A 122 4.83 -31.64 -3.10
CA LEU A 122 4.21 -32.20 -1.90
C LEU A 122 3.17 -31.23 -1.30
N LEU A 123 3.56 -29.97 -1.10
CA LEU A 123 2.69 -28.93 -0.52
C LEU A 123 1.47 -28.64 -1.40
N LYS A 124 1.62 -28.64 -2.73
CA LYS A 124 0.48 -28.50 -3.66
C LYS A 124 -0.57 -29.58 -3.43
N HIS A 125 -0.15 -30.83 -3.29
CA HIS A 125 -1.11 -31.91 -3.13
C HIS A 125 -1.80 -31.91 -1.75
N VAL A 126 -1.13 -31.39 -0.73
CA VAL A 126 -1.75 -31.09 0.56
C VAL A 126 -2.77 -29.95 0.41
N ARG A 127 -2.43 -28.89 -0.36
CA ARG A 127 -3.30 -27.74 -0.65
C ARG A 127 -4.54 -28.12 -1.49
N GLU A 128 -4.40 -28.99 -2.48
CA GLU A 128 -5.51 -29.56 -3.29
C GLU A 128 -6.63 -30.16 -2.42
N ARG A 129 -6.33 -30.58 -1.18
CA ARG A 129 -7.27 -31.18 -0.22
C ARG A 129 -7.83 -30.18 0.81
N GLY A 130 -7.66 -28.88 0.60
CA GLY A 130 -8.22 -27.83 1.46
C GLY A 130 -7.44 -27.57 2.75
N PHE A 131 -6.21 -28.05 2.86
CA PHE A 131 -5.29 -27.62 3.92
C PHE A 131 -4.55 -26.34 3.52
N ASP A 132 -4.11 -25.54 4.49
CA ASP A 132 -3.27 -24.36 4.23
C ASP A 132 -1.81 -24.63 4.64
N PRO A 133 -0.87 -24.75 3.69
CA PRO A 133 0.55 -24.89 3.97
C PRO A 133 1.15 -23.81 4.88
N SER A 134 0.57 -22.60 4.94
CA SER A 134 1.03 -21.54 5.84
C SER A 134 0.79 -21.87 7.33
N ALA A 135 -0.21 -22.72 7.64
CA ALA A 135 -0.52 -23.16 8.99
C ALA A 135 0.49 -24.18 9.58
N LEU A 136 1.60 -24.46 8.89
CA LEU A 136 2.66 -25.36 9.37
C LEU A 136 3.73 -24.65 10.21
N ASP A 137 3.80 -23.31 10.21
CA ASP A 137 4.78 -22.45 10.91
C ASP A 137 6.16 -23.07 11.21
N ILE A 138 6.85 -23.49 10.14
CA ILE A 138 8.22 -24.01 10.15
C ILE A 138 9.24 -22.95 9.70
N THR A 139 8.90 -21.68 9.87
CA THR A 139 9.68 -20.49 9.46
C THR A 139 11.08 -20.44 10.08
N HIS A 140 11.20 -20.98 11.30
CA HIS A 140 12.42 -21.06 12.10
C HIS A 140 13.37 -22.22 11.73
N ILE A 141 12.98 -23.11 10.81
CA ILE A 141 13.79 -24.27 10.37
C ILE A 141 14.20 -24.11 8.90
N GLY A 142 15.49 -24.32 8.61
CA GLY A 142 16.01 -24.28 7.25
C GLY A 142 15.30 -25.28 6.32
N ARG A 143 14.55 -24.74 5.35
CA ARG A 143 13.78 -25.52 4.37
C ARG A 143 14.63 -26.56 3.65
N GLY A 144 14.03 -27.71 3.39
CA GLY A 144 14.66 -28.84 2.72
C GLY A 144 15.47 -29.78 3.62
N SER A 145 15.85 -29.38 4.83
CA SER A 145 16.63 -30.24 5.75
C SER A 145 15.86 -31.50 6.20
N GLY A 146 16.56 -32.53 6.66
CA GLY A 146 15.93 -33.70 7.30
C GLY A 146 15.07 -33.32 8.52
N LEU A 147 15.46 -32.26 9.23
CA LEU A 147 14.66 -31.69 10.33
C LEU A 147 13.37 -31.02 9.84
N TYR A 148 13.40 -30.29 8.71
CA TYR A 148 12.20 -29.72 8.10
C TYR A 148 11.19 -30.82 7.73
N LEU A 149 11.65 -31.93 7.15
CA LEU A 149 10.81 -33.09 6.85
C LEU A 149 10.21 -33.73 8.11
N LEU A 150 10.99 -33.76 9.21
CA LEU A 150 10.55 -34.27 10.49
C LEU A 150 9.48 -33.38 11.12
N GLU A 151 9.70 -32.07 11.20
CA GLU A 151 8.71 -31.14 11.79
C GLU A 151 7.42 -31.15 10.96
N LEU A 152 7.50 -31.13 9.63
CA LEU A 152 6.34 -31.22 8.74
C LEU A 152 5.54 -32.52 8.92
N PHE A 153 6.22 -33.65 9.19
CA PHE A 153 5.58 -34.92 9.53
C PHE A 153 4.94 -34.89 10.93
N VAL A 154 5.64 -34.35 11.93
CA VAL A 154 5.15 -34.26 13.32
C VAL A 154 3.94 -33.35 13.40
N THR A 155 3.99 -32.14 12.83
CA THR A 155 2.86 -31.19 12.82
C THR A 155 1.63 -31.80 12.15
N ALA A 156 1.78 -32.52 11.03
CA ALA A 156 0.66 -33.22 10.39
C ALA A 156 0.09 -34.35 11.26
N ALA A 157 0.92 -35.05 12.04
CA ALA A 157 0.49 -36.09 12.98
C ALA A 157 -0.17 -35.51 14.26
N GLN A 158 0.31 -34.36 14.74
CA GLN A 158 -0.29 -33.63 15.86
C GLN A 158 -1.67 -33.08 15.49
N GLN A 159 -1.82 -32.48 14.30
CA GLN A 159 -3.12 -31.97 13.83
C GLN A 159 -4.15 -33.09 13.63
N GLU A 160 -3.74 -34.28 13.18
CA GLU A 160 -4.60 -35.48 13.13
C GLU A 160 -5.05 -35.94 14.54
N ALA A 161 -4.28 -35.64 15.59
CA ALA A 161 -4.64 -35.96 16.98
C ALA A 161 -5.53 -34.89 17.67
N TYR A 162 -5.43 -33.62 17.26
CA TYR A 162 -6.16 -32.51 17.89
C TYR A 162 -7.49 -32.14 17.22
N ASP A 163 -7.54 -32.16 15.89
CA ASP A 163 -8.56 -31.40 15.11
C ASP A 163 -9.43 -32.29 14.20
N ASP A 164 -9.35 -33.62 14.36
CA ASP A 164 -10.06 -34.68 13.58
C ASP A 164 -9.80 -34.62 12.05
N ARG A 165 -8.85 -33.79 11.60
CA ARG A 165 -8.40 -33.70 10.20
C ARG A 165 -7.32 -34.74 9.91
N SER A 166 -7.67 -35.78 9.16
CA SER A 166 -6.66 -36.75 8.69
C SER A 166 -5.74 -36.14 7.64
N LEU A 167 -4.64 -35.52 8.07
CA LEU A 167 -3.62 -34.88 7.22
C LEU A 167 -2.43 -35.81 6.97
N LEU A 168 -2.07 -36.62 7.96
CA LEU A 168 -0.96 -37.54 7.89
C LEU A 168 -1.19 -38.68 6.89
N GLN A 169 -2.39 -39.27 6.84
CA GLN A 169 -2.69 -40.34 5.85
C GLN A 169 -2.61 -39.83 4.39
N PRO A 170 -3.20 -38.67 4.02
CA PRO A 170 -2.95 -38.02 2.74
C PRO A 170 -1.47 -37.77 2.46
N LEU A 171 -0.73 -37.16 3.39
CA LEU A 171 0.69 -36.85 3.23
C LEU A 171 1.52 -38.10 2.90
N LEU A 172 1.33 -39.17 3.68
CA LEU A 172 2.00 -40.46 3.52
C LEU A 172 1.63 -41.15 2.20
N LYS A 173 0.34 -41.19 1.87
CA LYS A 173 -0.16 -41.84 0.65
C LYS A 173 0.40 -41.16 -0.60
N GLU A 174 0.59 -39.84 -0.55
CA GLU A 174 0.98 -39.06 -1.71
C GLU A 174 2.49 -38.95 -1.85
N ALA A 175 3.26 -38.93 -0.77
CA ALA A 175 4.70 -39.20 -0.86
C ALA A 175 4.94 -40.52 -1.62
N ALA A 176 4.27 -41.60 -1.21
CA ALA A 176 4.33 -42.89 -1.90
C ALA A 176 3.82 -42.83 -3.37
N ALA A 177 2.75 -42.07 -3.66
CA ALA A 177 2.25 -41.88 -5.03
C ALA A 177 3.26 -41.13 -5.91
N LEU A 178 3.88 -40.06 -5.40
CA LEU A 178 4.95 -39.29 -6.04
C LEU A 178 6.21 -40.15 -6.25
N GLY A 179 6.52 -41.04 -5.31
CA GLY A 179 7.49 -42.13 -5.43
C GLY A 179 7.19 -43.10 -6.60
N SER A 180 5.93 -43.22 -7.01
CA SER A 180 5.51 -44.04 -8.17
C SER A 180 5.34 -43.29 -9.50
N LEU A 181 5.20 -41.96 -9.52
CA LEU A 181 5.05 -41.17 -10.76
C LEU A 181 6.26 -41.28 -11.69
N ASP A 182 6.04 -41.12 -13.00
CA ASP A 182 7.13 -40.91 -13.94
C ASP A 182 7.67 -39.46 -13.91
N GLN A 183 8.81 -39.25 -14.57
CA GLN A 183 9.48 -37.94 -14.61
C GLN A 183 8.70 -36.87 -15.38
N THR A 184 7.78 -37.25 -16.28
CA THR A 184 6.96 -36.31 -17.05
C THR A 184 5.83 -35.78 -16.19
N ALA A 185 5.04 -36.67 -15.59
CA ALA A 185 3.93 -36.32 -14.70
C ALA A 185 4.39 -35.49 -13.49
N ALA A 186 5.55 -35.81 -12.92
CA ALA A 186 6.15 -35.03 -11.82
C ALA A 186 6.52 -33.59 -12.25
N ARG A 187 6.93 -33.38 -13.50
CA ARG A 187 7.25 -32.04 -14.04
C ARG A 187 6.00 -31.25 -14.44
N GLU A 188 4.97 -31.92 -14.93
CA GLU A 188 3.66 -31.32 -15.23
C GLU A 188 2.99 -30.83 -13.93
N ARG A 189 2.99 -31.65 -12.87
CA ARG A 189 2.54 -31.25 -11.51
C ARG A 189 3.30 -30.06 -10.95
N LEU A 190 4.63 -30.05 -11.07
CA LEU A 190 5.45 -28.91 -10.64
C LEU A 190 5.05 -27.61 -11.36
N ARG A 191 4.69 -27.71 -12.65
CA ARG A 191 4.35 -26.57 -13.51
C ARG A 191 2.87 -26.20 -13.55
N ALA A 192 1.94 -27.01 -13.04
CA ALA A 192 0.54 -26.64 -12.97
C ALA A 192 0.35 -25.58 -11.87
N PRO A 193 -0.32 -24.43 -12.11
CA PRO A 193 -0.54 -23.44 -11.07
C PRO A 193 -1.51 -23.98 -10.01
N LEU A 194 -1.32 -23.60 -8.74
CA LEU A 194 -2.28 -23.86 -7.67
C LEU A 194 -2.13 -22.77 -6.58
N LEU A 195 -3.23 -22.14 -6.18
CA LEU A 195 -3.21 -21.10 -5.15
C LEU A 195 -2.82 -21.68 -3.78
N MET A 196 -1.58 -21.42 -3.38
CA MET A 196 -0.91 -21.98 -2.20
C MET A 196 -1.31 -21.33 -0.87
N VAL A 197 -1.88 -20.12 -0.92
CA VAL A 197 -2.33 -19.34 0.24
C VAL A 197 -3.86 -19.34 0.32
N SER A 198 -4.43 -19.27 1.51
CA SER A 198 -5.86 -18.92 1.64
C SER A 198 -6.04 -17.41 1.53
N LEU A 199 -7.18 -17.02 0.97
CA LEU A 199 -7.57 -15.63 0.87
C LEU A 199 -8.08 -15.15 2.23
N TRP A 200 -7.92 -13.86 2.50
CA TRP A 200 -8.66 -13.19 3.56
C TRP A 200 -10.07 -12.84 3.07
N GLY A 201 -11.04 -12.68 3.97
CA GLY A 201 -12.44 -12.41 3.58
C GLY A 201 -12.57 -11.22 2.61
N ASN A 202 -11.82 -10.14 2.85
CA ASN A 202 -11.79 -8.98 1.96
C ASN A 202 -11.22 -9.25 0.55
N GLN A 203 -10.41 -10.30 0.38
CA GLN A 203 -9.90 -10.75 -0.92
C GLN A 203 -10.88 -11.71 -1.61
N GLU A 204 -11.62 -12.52 -0.84
CA GLU A 204 -12.71 -13.36 -1.33
C GLU A 204 -13.89 -12.51 -1.81
N ASP A 205 -14.34 -11.56 -0.99
CA ASP A 205 -15.41 -10.61 -1.29
C ASP A 205 -15.08 -9.77 -2.54
N GLY A 206 -13.86 -9.21 -2.60
CA GLY A 206 -13.41 -8.43 -3.75
C GLY A 206 -13.31 -9.25 -5.05
N LEU A 207 -12.85 -10.50 -4.96
CA LEU A 207 -12.84 -11.41 -6.11
C LEU A 207 -14.27 -11.76 -6.56
N GLN A 208 -15.18 -12.00 -5.62
CA GLN A 208 -16.58 -12.29 -5.92
C GLN A 208 -17.28 -11.12 -6.61
N GLN A 209 -17.14 -9.88 -6.09
CA GLN A 209 -17.72 -8.69 -6.72
C GLN A 209 -17.19 -8.49 -8.15
N TRP A 210 -15.89 -8.70 -8.36
CA TRP A 210 -15.28 -8.66 -9.69
C TRP A 210 -15.81 -9.77 -10.62
N GLN A 211 -16.00 -11.00 -10.11
CA GLN A 211 -16.63 -12.10 -10.87
C GLN A 211 -18.09 -11.81 -11.22
N GLU A 212 -18.85 -11.17 -10.32
CA GLU A 212 -20.24 -10.78 -10.54
C GLU A 212 -20.37 -9.61 -11.54
N ASN A 213 -19.35 -8.75 -11.64
CA ASN A 213 -19.23 -7.67 -12.64
C ASN A 213 -18.51 -8.13 -13.92
N ASP A 214 -18.88 -9.31 -14.44
CA ASP A 214 -18.36 -9.90 -15.69
C ASP A 214 -16.81 -10.02 -15.80
N ARG A 215 -16.10 -9.98 -14.66
CA ARG A 215 -14.62 -9.96 -14.54
C ARG A 215 -13.96 -8.68 -15.10
N GLU A 216 -14.62 -7.54 -14.91
CA GLU A 216 -14.10 -6.20 -15.22
C GLU A 216 -14.25 -5.23 -14.04
N GLY A 217 -13.37 -4.22 -13.92
CA GLY A 217 -13.46 -3.17 -12.90
C GLY A 217 -12.26 -3.08 -11.93
N ILE A 218 -12.39 -2.20 -10.92
CA ILE A 218 -11.31 -1.81 -10.00
C ILE A 218 -11.59 -2.28 -8.56
N LEU A 219 -10.57 -2.86 -7.91
CA LEU A 219 -10.52 -3.09 -6.46
C LEU A 219 -9.70 -1.96 -5.78
N GLU A 220 -10.38 -1.15 -4.97
CA GLU A 220 -9.79 -0.08 -4.18
C GLU A 220 -9.51 -0.58 -2.75
N MET A 221 -8.34 -1.17 -2.53
CA MET A 221 -7.98 -1.82 -1.25
C MET A 221 -6.75 -1.18 -0.61
N ALA A 222 -6.84 -0.85 0.68
CA ALA A 222 -5.76 -0.23 1.44
C ALA A 222 -4.42 -1.01 1.38
N THR A 223 -3.30 -0.34 1.67
CA THR A 223 -1.99 -0.99 1.73
C THR A 223 -1.94 -2.08 2.81
N ALA A 224 -1.09 -3.10 2.58
CA ALA A 224 -0.98 -4.31 3.42
C ALA A 224 -2.23 -5.20 3.53
N THR A 225 -3.38 -4.85 2.93
CA THR A 225 -4.58 -5.71 2.90
C THR A 225 -4.54 -6.83 1.84
N GLY A 226 -3.41 -6.94 1.11
CA GLY A 226 -3.14 -8.04 0.18
C GLY A 226 -3.62 -7.87 -1.26
N LYS A 227 -3.65 -6.64 -1.82
CA LYS A 227 -3.94 -6.38 -3.25
C LYS A 227 -3.29 -7.37 -4.23
N THR A 228 -2.00 -7.64 -4.07
CA THR A 228 -1.26 -8.59 -4.92
C THR A 228 -1.80 -10.01 -4.80
N VAL A 229 -2.29 -10.42 -3.62
CA VAL A 229 -2.97 -11.71 -3.42
C VAL A 229 -4.30 -11.72 -4.17
N ALA A 230 -5.10 -10.65 -4.10
CA ALA A 230 -6.36 -10.54 -4.86
C ALA A 230 -6.15 -10.64 -6.38
N GLY A 231 -5.14 -9.96 -6.94
CA GLY A 231 -4.80 -10.11 -8.36
C GLY A 231 -4.26 -11.51 -8.71
N ILE A 232 -3.51 -12.17 -7.82
CA ILE A 232 -3.10 -13.57 -8.01
C ILE A 232 -4.30 -14.53 -7.89
N ALA A 233 -5.32 -14.19 -7.10
CA ALA A 233 -6.59 -14.91 -7.03
C ALA A 233 -7.37 -14.81 -8.34
N ALA A 234 -7.38 -13.64 -9.00
CA ALA A 234 -7.93 -13.48 -10.35
C ALA A 234 -7.16 -14.32 -11.39
N ILE A 235 -5.82 -14.43 -11.30
CA ILE A 235 -5.05 -15.39 -12.12
C ILE A 235 -5.49 -16.83 -11.82
N ALA A 236 -5.69 -17.18 -10.55
CA ALA A 236 -6.12 -18.51 -10.17
C ALA A 236 -7.55 -18.83 -10.66
N ASP A 237 -8.45 -17.85 -10.70
CA ASP A 237 -9.81 -17.97 -11.24
C ASP A 237 -9.78 -18.28 -12.74
N ILE A 238 -9.04 -17.48 -13.51
CA ILE A 238 -8.88 -17.65 -14.97
C ILE A 238 -8.20 -18.97 -15.31
N CYS A 239 -7.22 -19.42 -14.52
CA CYS A 239 -6.48 -20.67 -14.76
C CYS A 239 -7.09 -21.92 -14.10
N GLY A 240 -8.24 -21.82 -13.41
CA GLY A 240 -8.85 -22.95 -12.68
C GLY A 240 -7.99 -23.50 -11.53
N ALA A 241 -7.14 -22.66 -10.93
CA ALA A 241 -6.07 -23.04 -10.01
C ALA A 241 -6.44 -22.94 -8.52
N PHE A 242 -7.72 -22.94 -8.17
CA PHE A 242 -8.17 -22.94 -6.77
C PHE A 242 -8.13 -24.35 -6.15
N PRO A 243 -7.77 -24.49 -4.85
CA PRO A 243 -7.81 -25.77 -4.17
C PRO A 243 -9.23 -26.36 -4.13
N GLY A 244 -9.34 -27.69 -4.27
CA GLY A 244 -10.61 -28.40 -4.23
C GLY A 244 -11.47 -28.32 -5.51
N GLN A 245 -11.13 -27.45 -6.48
CA GLN A 245 -11.74 -27.44 -7.80
C GLN A 245 -11.00 -28.42 -8.72
N SER A 246 -11.74 -29.27 -9.45
CA SER A 246 -11.15 -30.34 -10.28
C SER A 246 -11.88 -30.60 -11.60
N ASP A 247 -12.85 -29.75 -11.96
CA ASP A 247 -13.80 -30.05 -13.05
C ASP A 247 -14.41 -28.78 -13.70
N THR A 248 -13.67 -27.67 -13.72
CA THR A 248 -13.97 -26.52 -14.59
C THR A 248 -13.29 -26.71 -15.94
N SER A 249 -13.91 -26.26 -17.03
CA SER A 249 -13.32 -26.29 -18.36
C SER A 249 -12.10 -25.36 -18.44
N GLU A 250 -10.91 -25.89 -18.17
CA GLU A 250 -9.65 -25.13 -18.21
C GLU A 250 -9.42 -24.50 -19.60
N PRO A 251 -9.08 -23.20 -19.68
CA PRO A 251 -8.63 -22.61 -20.92
C PRO A 251 -7.27 -23.19 -21.32
N ASP A 252 -7.18 -23.70 -22.54
CA ASP A 252 -5.97 -24.30 -23.10
C ASP A 252 -4.96 -23.16 -23.41
N ASN A 253 -4.00 -22.94 -22.50
CA ASN A 253 -2.95 -21.91 -22.58
C ASN A 253 -3.46 -20.44 -22.44
N ALA A 254 -3.93 -20.08 -21.25
CA ALA A 254 -4.31 -18.72 -20.88
C ALA A 254 -3.14 -17.71 -21.01
N ARG A 255 -3.45 -16.48 -21.46
CA ARG A 255 -2.51 -15.37 -21.62
C ARG A 255 -2.86 -14.24 -20.67
N ILE A 256 -2.01 -14.00 -19.68
CA ILE A 256 -2.17 -12.93 -18.70
C ILE A 256 -1.10 -11.84 -18.95
N LEU A 257 -1.48 -10.58 -18.76
CA LEU A 257 -0.58 -9.43 -18.76
C LEU A 257 -0.65 -8.71 -17.41
N VAL A 258 0.50 -8.48 -16.77
CA VAL A 258 0.61 -7.61 -15.58
C VAL A 258 1.29 -6.30 -15.98
N VAL A 259 0.63 -5.18 -15.69
CA VAL A 259 1.08 -3.83 -15.98
C VAL A 259 1.28 -3.06 -14.68
N ALA A 260 2.44 -2.44 -14.50
CA ALA A 260 2.72 -1.54 -13.36
C ALA A 260 3.57 -0.35 -13.81
N HIS A 261 3.74 0.67 -12.97
CA HIS A 261 4.56 1.84 -13.29
C HIS A 261 6.08 1.55 -13.23
N SER A 262 6.54 0.63 -12.35
CA SER A 262 7.96 0.34 -12.08
C SER A 262 8.36 -1.11 -12.44
N ASN A 263 9.62 -1.32 -12.87
CA ASN A 263 10.14 -2.68 -13.08
C ASN A 263 10.34 -3.45 -11.77
N ALA A 264 10.53 -2.76 -10.64
CA ALA A 264 10.73 -3.39 -9.35
C ALA A 264 9.42 -4.00 -8.82
N ILE A 265 8.29 -3.29 -9.00
CA ILE A 265 6.96 -3.84 -8.75
C ILE A 265 6.69 -5.06 -9.64
N LEU A 266 6.97 -4.99 -10.94
CA LEU A 266 6.81 -6.16 -11.82
C LEU A 266 7.68 -7.35 -11.38
N LYS A 267 8.88 -7.09 -10.83
CA LYS A 267 9.77 -8.12 -10.29
C LYS A 267 9.23 -8.73 -8.99
N GLN A 268 8.58 -7.91 -8.16
CA GLN A 268 7.81 -8.39 -7.01
C GLN A 268 6.65 -9.28 -7.49
N TRP A 269 5.85 -8.84 -8.45
CA TRP A 269 4.77 -9.67 -9.04
C TRP A 269 5.28 -11.00 -9.61
N GLU A 270 6.42 -11.04 -10.31
CA GLU A 270 7.04 -12.30 -10.77
C GLU A 270 7.27 -13.27 -9.60
N ARG A 271 7.90 -12.79 -8.52
CA ARG A 271 8.17 -13.59 -7.30
C ARG A 271 6.87 -14.04 -6.63
N GLU A 272 5.95 -13.11 -6.39
CA GLU A 272 4.69 -13.35 -5.70
C GLU A 272 3.81 -14.36 -6.44
N ILE A 273 3.70 -14.25 -7.77
CA ILE A 273 3.01 -15.21 -8.63
C ILE A 273 3.69 -16.59 -8.53
N GLN A 274 5.02 -16.65 -8.60
CA GLN A 274 5.73 -17.93 -8.51
C GLN A 274 5.55 -18.59 -7.14
N GLU A 275 5.64 -17.84 -6.04
CA GLU A 275 5.50 -18.38 -4.69
C GLU A 275 4.04 -18.77 -4.39
N LYS A 276 3.07 -17.88 -4.66
CA LYS A 276 1.65 -18.07 -4.31
C LYS A 276 0.89 -19.00 -5.27
N LEU A 277 1.38 -19.24 -6.50
CA LEU A 277 0.86 -20.31 -7.37
C LEU A 277 1.71 -21.60 -7.33
N GLY A 278 2.73 -21.65 -6.45
CA GLY A 278 3.62 -22.79 -6.28
C GLY A 278 4.42 -23.15 -7.54
N LEU A 279 4.85 -22.17 -8.34
CA LEU A 279 5.65 -22.39 -9.54
C LEU A 279 7.16 -22.45 -9.20
N PRO A 280 7.98 -23.13 -10.01
CA PRO A 280 9.40 -23.29 -9.72
C PRO A 280 10.18 -21.97 -9.88
N MET A 281 10.78 -21.49 -8.78
CA MET A 281 11.67 -20.31 -8.78
C MET A 281 12.92 -20.51 -9.66
N PRO A 282 13.38 -19.49 -10.42
CA PRO A 282 14.65 -19.51 -11.13
C PRO A 282 15.84 -19.72 -10.18
N ALA A 283 16.75 -20.63 -10.52
CA ALA A 283 17.94 -20.90 -9.69
C ALA A 283 18.97 -19.76 -9.67
N HIS A 284 18.83 -18.76 -10.55
CA HIS A 284 19.63 -17.53 -10.61
C HIS A 284 18.69 -16.39 -11.01
N ASP A 285 18.78 -15.24 -10.35
CA ASP A 285 18.05 -14.03 -10.76
C ASP A 285 18.54 -13.54 -12.15
N PRO A 286 17.66 -13.49 -13.18
CA PRO A 286 18.03 -13.05 -14.52
C PRO A 286 18.28 -11.54 -14.62
N GLY A 287 17.94 -10.76 -13.58
CA GLY A 287 18.25 -9.33 -13.46
C GLY A 287 17.02 -8.46 -13.24
N ASP A 288 17.24 -7.15 -13.39
CA ASP A 288 16.37 -6.05 -12.95
C ASP A 288 14.98 -5.96 -13.63
N LYS A 289 14.70 -6.83 -14.61
CA LYS A 289 13.39 -6.93 -15.26
C LYS A 289 12.70 -8.21 -14.84
N ALA A 290 11.38 -8.12 -14.68
CA ALA A 290 10.53 -9.29 -14.60
C ALA A 290 10.71 -10.16 -15.85
N THR A 291 10.75 -11.47 -15.66
CA THR A 291 10.77 -12.45 -16.74
C THR A 291 9.44 -13.17 -16.84
N ASP A 292 8.94 -13.36 -18.07
CA ASP A 292 7.65 -14.00 -18.33
C ASP A 292 7.57 -15.38 -17.64
N VAL A 293 6.49 -15.60 -16.88
CA VAL A 293 6.26 -16.85 -16.15
C VAL A 293 5.41 -17.76 -17.01
N THR A 294 5.87 -18.99 -17.27
CA THR A 294 5.12 -19.99 -18.06
C THR A 294 4.84 -21.23 -17.23
N PHE A 295 3.58 -21.66 -17.23
CA PHE A 295 3.05 -22.81 -16.50
C PHE A 295 2.22 -23.72 -17.41
N THR A 296 1.71 -24.84 -16.89
CA THR A 296 1.15 -25.93 -17.73
C THR A 296 -0.02 -25.49 -18.62
N ASN A 297 -0.89 -24.62 -18.12
CA ASN A 297 -2.08 -24.13 -18.82
C ASN A 297 -2.08 -22.60 -19.05
N GLY A 298 -0.91 -21.94 -19.05
CA GLY A 298 -0.85 -20.51 -19.36
C GLY A 298 0.50 -19.81 -19.16
N ARG A 299 0.50 -18.49 -19.40
CA ARG A 299 1.66 -17.61 -19.23
C ARG A 299 1.27 -16.23 -18.71
N VAL A 300 2.16 -15.64 -17.92
CA VAL A 300 2.09 -14.23 -17.48
C VAL A 300 3.22 -13.45 -18.12
N GLU A 301 2.87 -12.37 -18.81
CA GLU A 301 3.78 -11.38 -19.38
C GLU A 301 3.81 -10.14 -18.48
N PHE A 302 4.96 -9.46 -18.38
CA PHE A 302 5.13 -8.26 -17.53
C PHE A 302 5.56 -7.05 -18.34
N GLN A 303 4.82 -5.93 -18.26
CA GLN A 303 5.18 -4.69 -18.97
C GLN A 303 5.04 -3.46 -18.08
N THR A 304 5.96 -2.50 -18.20
CA THR A 304 5.74 -1.20 -17.54
C THR A 304 4.77 -0.36 -18.35
N ALA A 305 3.91 0.42 -17.68
CA ALA A 305 2.96 1.33 -18.32
C ALA A 305 3.65 2.24 -19.36
N GLN A 306 4.82 2.80 -18.99
CA GLN A 306 5.67 3.59 -19.89
C GLN A 306 5.99 2.86 -21.21
N SER A 307 6.19 1.55 -21.15
CA SER A 307 6.64 0.76 -22.31
C SER A 307 5.52 0.29 -23.22
N LEU A 308 4.25 0.49 -22.83
CA LEU A 308 3.05 0.27 -23.63
C LEU A 308 2.59 1.54 -24.38
N LEU A 309 3.06 2.72 -23.93
CA LEU A 309 2.69 4.03 -24.50
C LEU A 309 2.79 4.08 -26.03
N PRO A 310 1.90 4.82 -26.73
CA PRO A 310 1.78 4.75 -28.18
C PRO A 310 3.03 4.96 -29.03
N ARG A 311 4.02 5.71 -28.51
CA ARG A 311 5.32 5.97 -29.14
C ARG A 311 6.29 4.77 -29.15
N TYR A 312 6.01 3.73 -28.38
CA TYR A 312 6.76 2.48 -28.39
C TYR A 312 5.96 1.43 -29.15
N ASP A 313 6.50 1.02 -30.30
CA ASP A 313 5.95 -0.06 -31.09
C ASP A 313 6.26 -1.39 -30.37
N ARG A 314 5.22 -2.18 -30.08
CA ARG A 314 5.26 -3.33 -29.17
C ARG A 314 4.38 -4.44 -29.72
N ASP A 315 5.00 -5.58 -29.99
CA ASP A 315 4.29 -6.82 -30.29
C ASP A 315 3.61 -7.35 -29.00
N LEU A 316 2.32 -7.02 -28.83
CA LEU A 316 1.47 -7.57 -27.78
C LEU A 316 0.75 -8.85 -28.24
N ALA A 317 -0.03 -9.48 -27.36
CA ALA A 317 -1.03 -10.45 -27.78
C ALA A 317 -2.09 -9.82 -28.70
N ASP A 318 -2.60 -10.59 -29.66
CA ASP A 318 -3.85 -10.27 -30.36
C ASP A 318 -5.05 -10.18 -29.38
N GLN A 319 -4.99 -10.99 -28.30
CA GLN A 319 -5.95 -11.04 -27.18
C GLN A 319 -5.28 -11.65 -25.93
N TYR A 320 -5.52 -11.05 -24.77
CA TYR A 320 -5.23 -11.61 -23.44
C TYR A 320 -6.53 -12.12 -22.78
N ASP A 321 -6.42 -13.13 -21.93
CA ASP A 321 -7.54 -13.63 -21.13
C ASP A 321 -7.76 -12.77 -19.88
N LEU A 322 -6.69 -12.20 -19.33
CA LEU A 322 -6.72 -11.27 -18.19
C LEU A 322 -5.63 -10.20 -18.32
N VAL A 323 -5.97 -8.95 -18.02
CA VAL A 323 -4.99 -7.88 -17.78
C VAL A 323 -5.12 -7.35 -16.36
N ILE A 324 -4.00 -7.27 -15.64
CA ILE A 324 -3.91 -6.72 -14.29
C ILE A 324 -3.18 -5.39 -14.36
N TYR A 325 -3.82 -4.31 -13.91
CA TYR A 325 -3.19 -3.00 -13.77
C TYR A 325 -2.95 -2.72 -12.29
N ASP A 326 -1.68 -2.64 -11.88
CA ASP A 326 -1.28 -2.37 -10.50
C ASP A 326 -0.94 -0.90 -10.28
N GLU A 327 -1.37 -0.38 -9.13
CA GLU A 327 -1.37 1.05 -8.78
C GLU A 327 -2.03 1.92 -9.88
N VAL A 328 -3.28 1.58 -10.26
CA VAL A 328 -4.07 2.29 -11.30
C VAL A 328 -4.16 3.81 -11.11
N HIS A 329 -3.98 4.33 -9.90
CA HIS A 329 -3.95 5.76 -9.63
C HIS A 329 -2.85 6.55 -10.38
N HIS A 330 -1.86 5.89 -11.01
CA HIS A 330 -0.88 6.52 -11.91
C HIS A 330 -1.38 6.69 -13.37
N TYR A 331 -2.51 6.08 -13.73
CA TYR A 331 -2.95 5.92 -15.12
C TYR A 331 -4.03 6.91 -15.55
N ALA A 332 -4.59 7.71 -14.64
CA ALA A 332 -5.71 8.61 -14.92
C ALA A 332 -5.43 9.65 -16.02
N ASN A 333 -4.18 10.05 -16.21
CA ASN A 333 -3.81 11.03 -17.23
C ASN A 333 -3.82 10.39 -18.62
N GLU A 334 -4.87 10.62 -19.41
CA GLU A 334 -5.02 10.18 -20.81
C GLU A 334 -3.80 10.52 -21.69
N SER A 335 -3.26 11.73 -21.55
CA SER A 335 -2.06 12.21 -22.26
C SER A 335 -0.74 11.63 -21.72
N GLY A 336 -0.81 10.92 -20.59
CA GLY A 336 0.29 10.24 -19.91
C GLY A 336 0.15 8.72 -20.01
N TYR A 337 0.06 8.03 -18.87
CA TYR A 337 -0.03 6.56 -18.82
C TYR A 337 -1.44 6.00 -19.11
N GLY A 338 -2.49 6.82 -19.21
CA GLY A 338 -3.83 6.36 -19.57
C GLY A 338 -3.87 5.69 -20.95
N ALA A 339 -3.14 6.26 -21.93
CA ALA A 339 -2.95 5.68 -23.26
C ALA A 339 -2.20 4.32 -23.29
N ALA A 340 -1.81 3.76 -22.13
CA ALA A 340 -1.33 2.39 -22.00
C ALA A 340 -2.44 1.37 -21.68
N ILE A 341 -3.64 1.81 -21.31
CA ILE A 341 -4.79 0.95 -20.98
C ILE A 341 -5.51 0.46 -22.24
N ASP A 342 -5.77 1.35 -23.21
CA ASP A 342 -6.43 1.02 -24.49
C ASP A 342 -5.59 0.15 -25.45
N ARG A 343 -4.51 -0.45 -24.96
CA ARG A 343 -3.44 -1.08 -25.76
C ARG A 343 -3.61 -2.60 -25.89
N PRO A 344 -3.67 -3.38 -24.80
CA PRO A 344 -3.99 -4.80 -24.87
C PRO A 344 -5.48 -5.02 -25.15
N ASN A 345 -5.83 -5.83 -26.14
CA ASN A 345 -7.15 -6.46 -26.18
C ASN A 345 -7.24 -7.50 -25.06
N TYR A 346 -8.34 -7.52 -24.31
CA TYR A 346 -8.56 -8.46 -23.21
C TYR A 346 -9.98 -9.01 -23.15
N THR A 347 -10.15 -10.11 -22.42
CA THR A 347 -11.47 -10.71 -22.10
C THR A 347 -11.92 -10.39 -20.67
N ALA A 348 -10.96 -10.12 -19.77
CA ALA A 348 -11.18 -9.68 -18.40
C ALA A 348 -10.08 -8.68 -18.02
N ALA A 349 -10.40 -7.73 -17.14
CA ALA A 349 -9.44 -6.77 -16.62
C ALA A 349 -9.68 -6.50 -15.13
N ILE A 350 -8.61 -6.25 -14.39
CA ILE A 350 -8.69 -5.88 -12.98
C ILE A 350 -7.73 -4.73 -12.66
N GLY A 351 -8.28 -3.64 -12.14
CA GLY A 351 -7.51 -2.53 -11.59
C GLY A 351 -7.26 -2.70 -10.10
N LEU A 352 -6.04 -2.42 -9.63
CA LEU A 352 -5.67 -2.48 -8.22
C LEU A 352 -5.13 -1.12 -7.77
N SER A 353 -5.63 -0.57 -6.65
CA SER A 353 -5.05 0.65 -6.05
C SER A 353 -5.30 0.77 -4.55
N ALA A 354 -4.42 1.51 -3.86
CA ALA A 354 -4.66 1.94 -2.48
C ALA A 354 -5.79 2.98 -2.35
N THR A 355 -5.85 3.90 -3.31
CA THR A 355 -6.95 4.85 -3.53
C THR A 355 -6.88 5.34 -4.96
N ILE A 356 -8.01 5.62 -5.60
CA ILE A 356 -8.07 6.21 -6.95
C ILE A 356 -8.56 7.66 -6.99
N GLY A 357 -8.89 8.21 -5.81
CA GLY A 357 -9.50 9.53 -5.65
C GLY A 357 -11.02 9.46 -5.55
N ASP A 358 -11.58 10.63 -5.29
CA ASP A 358 -12.97 10.92 -4.88
C ASP A 358 -14.00 10.52 -5.93
N ASP A 359 -15.23 10.18 -5.51
CA ASP A 359 -16.35 9.83 -6.41
C ASP A 359 -16.66 10.92 -7.44
N GLN A 360 -16.43 12.19 -7.09
CA GLN A 360 -16.56 13.31 -8.01
C GLN A 360 -15.26 13.71 -8.72
N SER A 361 -14.10 13.15 -8.37
CA SER A 361 -12.83 13.56 -8.98
C SER A 361 -12.78 13.22 -10.47
N MET A 362 -12.27 14.15 -11.29
CA MET A 362 -11.98 13.88 -12.71
C MET A 362 -11.07 12.65 -12.87
N LYS A 363 -10.15 12.47 -11.92
CA LYS A 363 -9.20 11.36 -11.86
C LYS A 363 -9.90 9.99 -11.79
N ARG A 364 -10.90 9.85 -10.90
CA ARG A 364 -11.67 8.62 -10.76
C ARG A 364 -12.53 8.37 -11.99
N ARG A 365 -13.24 9.40 -12.48
CA ARG A 365 -14.05 9.30 -13.72
C ARG A 365 -13.24 8.79 -14.90
N GLN A 366 -12.05 9.35 -15.12
CA GLN A 366 -11.12 8.90 -16.17
C GLN A 366 -10.68 7.44 -15.97
N LEU A 367 -10.42 7.01 -14.74
CA LEU A 367 -10.06 5.62 -14.46
C LEU A 367 -11.25 4.66 -14.66
N THR A 368 -12.46 5.04 -14.27
CA THR A 368 -13.66 4.23 -14.49
C THR A 368 -14.07 4.17 -15.96
N GLU A 369 -13.85 5.24 -16.73
CA GLU A 369 -14.02 5.25 -18.19
C GLU A 369 -12.99 4.36 -18.92
N LEU A 370 -11.79 4.17 -18.36
CA LEU A 370 -10.71 3.38 -18.96
C LEU A 370 -10.67 1.91 -18.51
N LEU A 371 -11.08 1.59 -17.28
CA LEU A 371 -10.92 0.25 -16.64
C LEU A 371 -12.21 -0.34 -16.06
N GLY A 372 -13.35 0.36 -16.16
CA GLY A 372 -14.60 -0.01 -15.51
C GLY A 372 -14.72 0.50 -14.06
N ASP A 373 -15.92 0.39 -13.51
CA ASP A 373 -16.29 0.92 -12.20
C ASP A 373 -15.47 0.32 -11.04
N VAL A 374 -15.48 1.00 -9.89
CA VAL A 374 -14.98 0.42 -8.64
C VAL A 374 -16.00 -0.60 -8.13
N VAL A 375 -15.67 -1.88 -8.26
CA VAL A 375 -16.55 -2.99 -7.87
C VAL A 375 -16.41 -3.35 -6.39
N TYR A 376 -15.33 -2.93 -5.74
CA TYR A 376 -15.09 -3.22 -4.32
C TYR A 376 -14.12 -2.20 -3.70
N THR A 377 -14.42 -1.76 -2.48
CA THR A 377 -13.58 -0.84 -1.69
C THR A 377 -13.34 -1.42 -0.30
N TYR A 378 -12.08 -1.42 0.15
CA TYR A 378 -11.64 -1.93 1.46
C TYR A 378 -10.61 -1.01 2.11
N GLY A 379 -11.07 -0.10 2.98
CA GLY A 379 -10.25 0.93 3.62
C GLY A 379 -9.37 0.44 4.78
N VAL A 380 -8.49 1.32 5.27
CA VAL A 380 -7.61 1.04 6.42
C VAL A 380 -8.41 0.78 7.69
N GLU A 381 -9.47 1.56 7.93
CA GLU A 381 -10.32 1.40 9.12
C GLU A 381 -11.01 0.03 9.15
N GLN A 382 -11.57 -0.43 8.02
CA GLN A 382 -12.16 -1.77 7.95
C GLN A 382 -11.09 -2.85 8.16
N ALA A 383 -9.89 -2.68 7.61
CA ALA A 383 -8.77 -3.56 7.85
C ALA A 383 -8.29 -3.60 9.32
N GLN A 384 -8.46 -2.50 10.09
CA GLN A 384 -8.23 -2.47 11.54
C GLN A 384 -9.37 -3.16 12.31
N ARG A 385 -10.65 -2.87 11.95
CA ARG A 385 -11.84 -3.53 12.52
C ARG A 385 -11.75 -5.06 12.39
N ASP A 386 -11.27 -5.55 11.24
CA ASP A 386 -11.10 -6.97 10.93
C ASP A 386 -9.77 -7.57 11.43
N GLY A 387 -8.90 -6.77 12.04
CA GLY A 387 -7.62 -7.20 12.62
C GLY A 387 -6.51 -7.54 11.61
N ILE A 388 -6.67 -7.16 10.34
CA ILE A 388 -5.68 -7.34 9.26
C ILE A 388 -4.54 -6.33 9.40
N ILE A 389 -4.86 -5.07 9.72
CA ILE A 389 -3.88 -4.03 10.08
C ILE A 389 -3.97 -3.83 11.61
N PRO A 390 -2.83 -3.83 12.34
CA PRO A 390 -2.87 -3.62 13.79
C PRO A 390 -3.22 -2.17 14.15
N ASP A 391 -3.86 -1.99 15.32
CA ASP A 391 -3.83 -0.70 16.03
C ASP A 391 -2.37 -0.28 16.23
N PHE A 392 -2.06 0.99 15.99
CA PHE A 392 -0.76 1.59 16.32
C PHE A 392 -0.96 2.97 16.94
N ASP A 393 0.00 3.38 17.76
CA ASP A 393 0.06 4.73 18.32
C ASP A 393 0.84 5.64 17.36
N TRP A 394 0.44 6.90 17.21
CA TRP A 394 1.13 7.88 16.36
C TRP A 394 1.44 9.16 17.14
N THR A 395 2.73 9.48 17.28
CA THR A 395 3.20 10.74 17.88
C THR A 395 3.88 11.63 16.83
N VAL A 396 3.69 12.93 16.97
CA VAL A 396 4.28 13.98 16.13
C VAL A 396 5.13 14.87 17.04
N HIS A 397 6.40 15.06 16.70
CA HIS A 397 7.36 15.81 17.51
C HIS A 397 7.79 17.10 16.80
N PRO A 398 7.36 18.28 17.28
CA PRO A 398 7.89 19.58 16.86
C PRO A 398 9.31 19.79 17.39
N THR A 399 10.29 20.01 16.50
CA THR A 399 11.70 20.21 16.87
C THR A 399 12.23 21.58 16.44
N PRO A 400 13.15 22.21 17.20
CA PRO A 400 13.74 23.49 16.84
C PRO A 400 14.75 23.35 15.69
N LEU A 401 15.27 24.47 15.18
CA LEU A 401 16.45 24.52 14.30
C LEU A 401 17.74 24.63 15.14
N ASP A 402 18.85 24.02 14.68
CA ASP A 402 20.16 24.16 15.34
C ASP A 402 20.73 25.58 15.11
N PRO A 403 21.53 26.17 16.03
CA PRO A 403 22.10 27.51 15.86
C PRO A 403 22.84 27.78 14.54
N TYR A 404 23.46 26.80 13.87
CA TYR A 404 24.08 27.01 12.55
C TYR A 404 23.04 27.09 11.43
N GLU A 405 21.95 26.33 11.55
CA GLU A 405 20.82 26.38 10.65
C GLU A 405 20.02 27.67 10.87
N GLN A 406 19.93 28.10 12.12
CA GLN A 406 19.37 29.38 12.55
C GLN A 406 20.16 30.56 11.96
N ASP A 407 21.51 30.51 11.93
CA ASP A 407 22.33 31.52 11.24
C ASP A 407 22.02 31.58 9.72
N GLU A 408 21.90 30.44 9.02
CA GLU A 408 21.56 30.41 7.57
C GLU A 408 20.10 30.83 7.32
N TRP A 409 19.20 30.42 8.21
CA TRP A 409 17.80 30.80 8.25
C TRP A 409 17.64 32.30 8.45
N ASP A 410 18.41 32.90 9.37
CA ASP A 410 18.45 34.32 9.67
C ASP A 410 18.95 35.12 8.47
N GLU A 411 20.11 34.76 7.89
CA GLU A 411 20.64 35.44 6.69
C GLU A 411 19.65 35.40 5.52
N THR A 412 18.94 34.28 5.36
CA THR A 412 17.93 34.10 4.32
C THR A 412 16.64 34.87 4.64
N THR A 413 16.20 34.88 5.90
CA THR A 413 15.06 35.68 6.40
C THR A 413 15.31 37.18 6.20
N ASP A 414 16.53 37.63 6.46
CA ASP A 414 16.97 39.00 6.22
C ASP A 414 17.01 39.34 4.71
N ARG A 415 17.37 38.37 3.86
CA ARG A 415 17.32 38.51 2.38
C ARG A 415 15.87 38.65 1.89
N ILE A 416 14.97 37.77 2.33
CA ILE A 416 13.52 37.82 2.07
C ILE A 416 12.95 39.16 2.50
N SER A 417 13.18 39.56 3.76
CA SER A 417 12.67 40.81 4.33
C SER A 417 13.15 42.04 3.54
N ARG A 418 14.40 42.05 3.07
CA ARG A 418 14.95 43.13 2.22
C ARG A 418 14.39 43.13 0.80
N GLN A 419 14.12 41.96 0.20
CA GLN A 419 13.49 41.85 -1.12
C GLN A 419 12.01 42.26 -1.05
N PHE A 420 11.24 41.67 -0.15
CA PHE A 420 9.83 41.96 0.06
C PHE A 420 9.59 43.45 0.35
N LYS A 421 10.40 44.07 1.22
CA LYS A 421 10.29 45.51 1.52
C LYS A 421 10.55 46.43 0.32
N ARG A 422 11.27 45.96 -0.71
CA ARG A 422 11.44 46.70 -1.99
C ARG A 422 10.18 46.54 -2.85
N LEU A 423 9.71 45.31 -3.01
CA LEU A 423 8.52 44.98 -3.81
C LEU A 423 7.23 45.63 -3.28
N LYS A 424 6.98 45.54 -1.97
CA LYS A 424 5.81 46.12 -1.27
C LYS A 424 5.59 47.62 -1.51
N HIS A 425 6.61 48.35 -1.96
CA HIS A 425 6.54 49.78 -2.26
C HIS A 425 6.96 50.13 -3.70
N ALA A 426 7.03 49.15 -4.61
CA ALA A 426 7.37 49.37 -6.01
C ALA A 426 6.11 49.66 -6.84
N ASP A 427 6.12 50.76 -7.59
CA ASP A 427 5.00 51.12 -8.50
C ASP A 427 4.69 50.01 -9.51
N THR A 428 5.71 49.25 -9.94
CA THR A 428 5.56 48.06 -10.80
C THR A 428 4.75 46.95 -10.16
N THR A 429 4.92 46.73 -8.85
CA THR A 429 4.15 45.74 -8.07
C THR A 429 2.71 46.22 -7.90
N THR A 430 2.49 47.48 -7.54
CA THR A 430 1.14 48.05 -7.39
C THR A 430 0.32 48.02 -8.69
N ASN A 431 0.97 48.22 -9.85
CA ASN A 431 0.31 48.09 -11.15
C ASN A 431 0.00 46.62 -11.46
N LEU A 432 0.96 45.72 -11.27
CA LEU A 432 0.77 44.29 -11.55
C LEU A 432 -0.35 43.68 -10.69
N LEU A 433 -0.49 44.09 -9.43
CA LEU A 433 -1.57 43.65 -8.55
C LEU A 433 -2.98 44.08 -9.02
N GLN A 434 -3.11 45.15 -9.81
CA GLN A 434 -4.40 45.56 -10.38
C GLN A 434 -4.85 44.65 -11.54
N ASP A 435 -3.90 43.98 -12.18
CA ASP A 435 -4.12 43.08 -13.32
C ASP A 435 -4.23 41.60 -12.88
N LEU A 436 -4.13 41.31 -11.58
CA LEU A 436 -4.15 39.95 -11.01
C LEU A 436 -5.44 39.67 -10.21
N PRO A 437 -5.94 38.42 -10.20
CA PRO A 437 -7.12 38.03 -9.43
C PRO A 437 -6.78 37.84 -7.94
N VAL A 438 -6.48 38.94 -7.24
CA VAL A 438 -6.20 38.97 -5.79
C VAL A 438 -7.01 40.06 -5.08
N PRO A 439 -7.44 39.87 -3.82
CA PRO A 439 -8.32 40.80 -3.12
C PRO A 439 -7.62 42.06 -2.56
N PHE A 440 -6.32 42.24 -2.82
CA PHE A 440 -5.50 43.32 -2.28
C PHE A 440 -4.71 44.06 -3.37
N VAL A 441 -4.59 45.38 -3.23
CA VAL A 441 -3.85 46.26 -4.16
C VAL A 441 -2.41 46.58 -3.70
N GLN A 442 -2.03 46.08 -2.52
CA GLN A 442 -0.69 46.20 -1.95
C GLN A 442 -0.47 45.04 -0.97
N PHE A 443 0.76 44.52 -0.91
CA PHE A 443 1.12 43.52 0.10
C PHE A 443 1.11 44.09 1.52
N GLU A 444 0.38 43.48 2.44
CA GLU A 444 0.52 43.67 3.89
C GLU A 444 1.67 42.81 4.42
N ASP A 445 1.68 41.52 4.10
CA ASP A 445 2.73 40.57 4.50
C ASP A 445 3.23 39.68 3.33
N LEU A 446 4.10 38.71 3.67
CA LEU A 446 4.75 37.85 2.69
C LEU A 446 3.79 36.79 2.10
N GLY A 447 2.69 36.47 2.79
CA GLY A 447 1.63 35.61 2.31
C GLY A 447 0.92 36.23 1.11
N ASP A 448 0.63 37.53 1.14
CA ASP A 448 0.06 38.26 0.01
C ASP A 448 0.98 38.20 -1.23
N PHE A 449 2.30 38.25 -1.02
CA PHE A 449 3.26 38.08 -2.12
C PHE A 449 3.19 36.67 -2.71
N ILE A 450 3.09 35.63 -1.88
CA ILE A 450 2.97 34.23 -2.37
C ILE A 450 1.66 34.05 -3.15
N ARG A 451 0.52 34.47 -2.58
CA ARG A 451 -0.79 34.44 -3.25
C ARG A 451 -0.73 35.13 -4.62
N ALA A 452 -0.18 36.34 -4.68
CA ALA A 452 -0.06 37.08 -5.95
C ALA A 452 0.93 36.45 -6.93
N HIS A 453 2.04 35.87 -6.47
CA HIS A 453 3.01 35.18 -7.31
C HIS A 453 2.40 33.93 -7.95
N GLU A 454 1.62 33.16 -7.21
CA GLU A 454 0.89 32.00 -7.73
C GLU A 454 -0.21 32.43 -8.72
N ALA A 455 -0.99 33.46 -8.40
CA ALA A 455 -1.96 34.03 -9.33
C ALA A 455 -1.27 34.49 -10.63
N ALA A 456 -0.12 35.16 -10.53
CA ALA A 456 0.68 35.56 -11.70
C ALA A 456 1.16 34.36 -12.52
N GLY A 457 1.60 33.27 -11.89
CA GLY A 457 1.99 32.03 -12.58
C GLY A 457 0.86 31.32 -13.33
N ARG A 458 -0.39 31.54 -12.93
CA ARG A 458 -1.60 30.98 -13.57
C ARG A 458 -2.15 31.90 -14.68
N THR A 459 -2.12 33.22 -14.46
CA THR A 459 -2.77 34.22 -15.31
C THR A 459 -1.84 34.83 -16.36
N LEU A 460 -0.53 34.85 -16.13
CA LEU A 460 0.46 35.51 -16.98
C LEU A 460 1.50 34.52 -17.55
N SER A 461 2.10 34.90 -18.68
CA SER A 461 3.28 34.19 -19.20
C SER A 461 4.50 34.41 -18.29
N GLU A 462 5.38 33.40 -18.19
CA GLU A 462 6.60 33.44 -17.36
C GLU A 462 7.47 34.70 -17.61
N ASP A 463 7.63 35.12 -18.87
CA ASP A 463 8.34 36.34 -19.29
C ASP A 463 7.69 37.68 -18.81
N ALA A 464 6.44 37.64 -18.35
CA ALA A 464 5.72 38.81 -17.84
C ALA A 464 5.80 38.94 -16.31
N ILE A 465 6.24 37.90 -15.59
CA ILE A 465 6.45 37.93 -14.15
C ILE A 465 7.81 38.62 -13.89
N PRO A 466 7.87 39.71 -13.10
CA PRO A 466 9.12 40.44 -12.90
C PRO A 466 10.24 39.57 -12.29
N ASP A 467 11.47 39.71 -12.78
CA ASP A 467 12.66 39.06 -12.21
C ASP A 467 12.73 39.20 -10.68
N GLU A 468 12.37 40.37 -10.14
CA GLU A 468 12.41 40.63 -8.69
C GLU A 468 11.42 39.75 -7.91
N TRP A 469 10.27 39.40 -8.50
CA TRP A 469 9.30 38.45 -7.93
C TRP A 469 9.86 37.02 -7.99
N GLN A 470 10.36 36.57 -9.15
CA GLN A 470 10.98 35.24 -9.29
C GLN A 470 12.17 35.04 -8.32
N ASN A 471 12.98 36.09 -8.11
CA ASN A 471 14.10 36.08 -7.17
C ASN A 471 13.64 35.98 -5.70
N LEU A 472 12.52 36.59 -5.32
CA LEU A 472 11.95 36.44 -3.98
C LEU A 472 11.35 35.04 -3.80
N ALA A 473 10.56 34.54 -4.75
CA ALA A 473 10.00 33.19 -4.71
C ALA A 473 11.11 32.11 -4.61
N THR A 474 12.17 32.24 -5.43
CA THR A 474 13.36 31.38 -5.34
C THR A 474 14.03 31.43 -3.96
N THR A 475 14.05 32.61 -3.34
CA THR A 475 14.63 32.80 -1.99
C THR A 475 13.75 32.18 -0.89
N ILE A 476 12.43 32.29 -1.01
CA ILE A 476 11.47 31.63 -0.11
C ILE A 476 11.61 30.12 -0.23
N HIS A 477 11.61 29.57 -1.45
CA HIS A 477 11.85 28.14 -1.67
C HIS A 477 13.21 27.68 -1.13
N SER A 478 14.27 28.48 -1.25
CA SER A 478 15.58 28.13 -0.68
C SER A 478 15.55 28.04 0.85
N ARG A 479 14.76 28.89 1.52
CA ARG A 479 14.59 28.88 2.98
C ARG A 479 13.87 27.62 3.48
N SER A 480 12.83 27.18 2.76
CA SER A 480 12.11 25.93 3.05
C SER A 480 13.02 24.69 3.02
N TRP A 481 14.07 24.67 2.20
CA TRP A 481 15.06 23.58 2.20
C TRP A 481 15.91 23.49 3.49
N ILE A 482 16.06 24.57 4.25
CA ILE A 482 16.80 24.59 5.52
C ILE A 482 16.01 23.80 6.57
N ARG A 483 14.72 24.10 6.75
CA ARG A 483 13.81 23.39 7.68
C ARG A 483 13.82 21.88 7.50
N HIS A 484 13.92 21.41 6.27
CA HIS A 484 14.01 19.97 6.02
C HIS A 484 15.22 19.38 6.75
N ARG A 485 16.42 19.91 6.51
CA ARG A 485 17.71 19.36 6.97
C ARG A 485 17.99 19.41 8.47
N SER A 486 17.08 19.99 9.24
CA SER A 486 17.15 20.24 10.69
C SER A 486 17.95 19.20 11.48
N GLN A 487 19.09 19.60 12.05
CA GLN A 487 19.96 18.73 12.85
C GLN A 487 19.32 18.28 14.19
N PRO A 488 18.59 19.12 14.96
CA PRO A 488 17.95 18.69 16.20
C PRO A 488 16.90 17.60 15.94
N LYS A 489 16.25 17.66 14.77
CA LYS A 489 15.34 16.61 14.27
C LYS A 489 16.01 15.24 14.15
N ILE A 490 17.29 15.22 13.78
CA ILE A 490 18.12 14.02 13.67
C ILE A 490 18.58 13.59 15.08
N ASP A 491 18.97 14.55 15.92
CA ASP A 491 19.37 14.29 17.31
C ASP A 491 18.26 13.64 18.14
N ASP A 492 17.06 14.23 18.14
CA ASP A 492 15.90 13.72 18.88
C ASP A 492 15.43 12.35 18.34
N ALA A 493 15.46 12.17 17.01
CA ALA A 493 15.14 10.89 16.38
C ALA A 493 16.16 9.78 16.70
N VAL A 494 17.45 10.13 16.80
CA VAL A 494 18.50 9.20 17.26
C VAL A 494 18.29 8.88 18.73
N SER A 495 18.12 9.87 19.61
CA SER A 495 17.91 9.65 21.05
C SER A 495 16.67 8.78 21.33
N LEU A 496 15.59 8.97 20.58
CA LEU A 496 14.40 8.12 20.64
C LEU A 496 14.68 6.69 20.17
N ALA A 497 15.41 6.51 19.06
CA ALA A 497 15.82 5.19 18.60
C ALA A 497 16.75 4.49 19.61
N GLU A 498 17.64 5.23 20.27
CA GLU A 498 18.48 4.72 21.35
C GLU A 498 17.65 4.26 22.55
N GLU A 499 16.65 5.03 23.00
CA GLU A 499 15.75 4.61 24.10
C GLU A 499 15.02 3.29 23.78
N TYR A 500 14.53 3.12 22.54
CA TYR A 500 13.89 1.87 22.11
C TYR A 500 14.88 0.69 22.04
N LEU A 501 16.08 0.90 21.49
CA LEU A 501 17.07 -0.16 21.28
C LEU A 501 17.79 -0.58 22.57
N ALA A 502 17.81 0.28 23.59
CA ALA A 502 18.57 0.09 24.82
C ALA A 502 17.87 -0.75 25.91
N ASP A 503 16.60 -1.13 25.75
CA ASP A 503 15.91 -2.03 26.70
C ASP A 503 16.19 -3.52 26.39
N PRO A 504 17.08 -4.19 27.15
CA PRO A 504 17.44 -5.59 26.88
C PRO A 504 16.33 -6.58 27.22
N ASP A 505 15.32 -6.17 28.01
CA ASP A 505 14.17 -7.00 28.36
C ASP A 505 13.03 -6.86 27.32
N ARG A 506 13.18 -5.95 26.34
CA ARG A 506 12.22 -5.67 25.26
C ARG A 506 12.90 -5.46 23.90
N PRO A 507 13.46 -6.52 23.28
CA PRO A 507 14.02 -6.42 21.94
C PRO A 507 12.96 -5.94 20.94
N ILE A 508 13.36 -5.05 20.04
CA ILE A 508 12.46 -4.34 19.13
C ILE A 508 13.14 -4.02 17.79
N LYS A 509 12.39 -4.08 16.69
CA LYS A 509 12.85 -3.66 15.37
C LYS A 509 12.32 -2.26 15.05
N LEU A 510 13.22 -1.41 14.60
CA LEU A 510 12.88 -0.06 14.14
C LEU A 510 13.14 0.11 12.64
N VAL A 511 12.31 0.91 11.98
CA VAL A 511 12.60 1.47 10.65
C VAL A 511 12.71 2.98 10.75
N VAL A 512 13.84 3.54 10.35
CA VAL A 512 14.08 4.99 10.30
C VAL A 512 14.07 5.47 8.85
N PHE A 513 13.21 6.44 8.57
CA PHE A 513 13.11 7.12 7.28
C PHE A 513 13.86 8.45 7.34
N ALA A 514 15.02 8.49 6.69
CA ALA A 514 15.85 9.68 6.54
C ALA A 514 15.48 10.47 5.27
N MET A 515 15.87 11.75 5.21
CA MET A 515 15.59 12.63 4.06
C MET A 515 16.40 12.30 2.81
N ASP A 516 17.70 12.15 3.00
CA ASP A 516 18.67 11.87 1.95
C ASP A 516 19.76 10.96 2.51
N ILE A 517 20.60 10.47 1.59
CA ILE A 517 21.56 9.40 1.87
C ILE A 517 22.53 9.81 2.95
N ASP A 518 22.92 11.07 2.97
CA ASP A 518 24.00 11.53 3.82
C ASP A 518 23.47 11.60 5.28
N THR A 519 22.18 11.93 5.48
CA THR A 519 21.47 11.77 6.78
C THR A 519 21.26 10.30 7.19
N ALA A 520 21.00 9.38 6.25
CA ALA A 520 20.86 7.96 6.61
C ALA A 520 22.18 7.36 7.11
N ASP A 521 23.29 7.67 6.42
CA ASP A 521 24.63 7.26 6.82
C ASP A 521 24.97 7.83 8.23
N GLU A 522 24.64 9.09 8.51
CA GLU A 522 24.86 9.71 9.84
C GLU A 522 24.07 9.04 10.97
N ILE A 523 22.78 8.76 10.77
CA ILE A 523 21.95 8.08 11.77
C ILE A 523 22.50 6.67 12.04
N ALA A 524 22.99 5.98 11.00
CA ALA A 524 23.58 4.65 11.15
C ALA A 524 24.88 4.70 11.98
N ASP A 525 25.82 5.57 11.62
CA ASP A 525 27.10 5.76 12.33
C ASP A 525 26.90 6.06 13.82
N ARG A 526 25.83 6.79 14.18
CA ARG A 526 25.50 7.14 15.57
C ARG A 526 24.89 5.98 16.36
N LEU A 527 24.11 5.12 15.70
CA LEU A 527 23.44 3.99 16.35
C LEU A 527 24.32 2.73 16.47
N GLU A 528 25.47 2.65 15.77
CA GLU A 528 26.40 1.50 15.84
C GLU A 528 26.87 1.16 17.27
N ASP A 529 27.06 2.17 18.13
CA ASP A 529 27.50 1.97 19.52
C ASP A 529 26.34 1.51 20.45
N THR A 530 25.09 1.77 20.08
CA THR A 530 23.89 1.47 20.89
C THR A 530 23.24 0.14 20.47
N ALA A 531 23.24 -0.19 19.18
CA ALA A 531 22.75 -1.47 18.67
C ALA A 531 23.79 -2.14 17.76
N GLY A 532 24.06 -3.43 17.97
CA GLY A 532 24.96 -4.21 17.12
C GLY A 532 24.39 -4.57 15.73
N ASP A 533 23.11 -4.27 15.50
CA ASP A 533 22.31 -4.69 14.35
C ASP A 533 21.71 -3.44 13.65
N VAL A 534 22.60 -2.65 13.02
CA VAL A 534 22.26 -1.46 12.23
C VAL A 534 22.37 -1.78 10.73
N TYR A 535 21.30 -1.49 9.97
CA TYR A 535 21.16 -1.88 8.58
C TYR A 535 20.81 -0.68 7.69
N LEU A 536 21.59 -0.45 6.63
CA LEU A 536 21.35 0.61 5.65
C LEU A 536 20.72 0.09 4.35
N ALA A 537 19.77 0.85 3.78
CA ALA A 537 19.10 0.51 2.53
C ALA A 537 19.05 1.69 1.53
N HIS A 538 20.08 1.87 0.70
CA HIS A 538 20.14 2.98 -0.26
C HIS A 538 21.03 2.75 -1.48
N SER A 539 20.89 3.63 -2.48
CA SER A 539 21.48 3.50 -3.81
C SER A 539 22.99 3.76 -3.90
N LYS A 540 23.64 4.31 -2.85
CA LYS A 540 25.09 4.63 -2.83
C LYS A 540 25.98 3.61 -2.08
N LEU A 541 25.42 2.59 -1.43
CA LEU A 541 26.18 1.60 -0.62
C LEU A 541 27.38 0.96 -1.34
N GLU A 542 27.30 0.82 -2.66
CA GLU A 542 28.32 0.15 -3.46
C GLU A 542 28.59 0.89 -4.77
N SER A 543 29.83 0.75 -5.25
CA SER A 543 30.32 1.31 -6.53
C SER A 543 29.59 0.82 -7.79
N SER A 544 28.64 -0.11 -7.68
CA SER A 544 27.91 -0.71 -8.79
C SER A 544 26.48 -1.02 -8.37
N SER A 545 25.49 -0.54 -9.13
CA SER A 545 24.06 -0.69 -8.83
C SER A 545 23.63 -2.15 -8.59
N ARG A 546 24.23 -3.13 -9.30
CA ARG A 546 23.98 -4.55 -9.07
C ARG A 546 24.47 -5.02 -7.69
N LYS A 547 25.66 -4.56 -7.27
CA LYS A 547 26.19 -4.86 -5.94
C LYS A 547 25.36 -4.18 -4.87
N THR A 548 25.04 -2.90 -5.06
CA THR A 548 24.17 -2.11 -4.19
C THR A 548 22.90 -2.88 -3.87
N ARG A 549 22.20 -3.40 -4.89
CA ARG A 549 20.99 -4.20 -4.69
C ARG A 549 21.23 -5.50 -3.94
N GLN A 550 22.35 -6.20 -4.17
CA GLN A 550 22.70 -7.38 -3.36
C GLN A 550 22.98 -7.02 -1.90
N THR A 551 23.60 -5.86 -1.62
CA THR A 551 23.83 -5.37 -0.26
C THR A 551 22.52 -4.94 0.40
N VAL A 552 21.68 -4.15 -0.27
CA VAL A 552 20.35 -3.74 0.22
C VAL A 552 19.48 -4.95 0.53
N GLN A 553 19.35 -5.91 -0.39
CA GLN A 553 18.58 -7.13 -0.14
C GLN A 553 19.15 -7.93 1.04
N ARG A 554 20.48 -8.04 1.14
CA ARG A 554 21.12 -8.74 2.26
C ARG A 554 20.87 -8.07 3.61
N ASN A 555 20.87 -6.74 3.65
CA ASN A 555 20.61 -5.95 4.85
C ASN A 555 19.14 -6.11 5.27
N ILE A 556 18.20 -6.07 4.31
CA ILE A 556 16.78 -6.37 4.51
C ILE A 556 16.57 -7.81 5.00
N ASP A 557 17.22 -8.80 4.37
CA ASP A 557 17.16 -10.21 4.76
C ASP A 557 17.77 -10.48 6.14
N ALA A 558 18.65 -9.61 6.63
CA ALA A 558 19.29 -9.71 7.94
C ALA A 558 18.42 -9.03 9.01
N PHE A 559 17.96 -7.80 8.76
CA PHE A 559 16.98 -7.10 9.59
C PHE A 559 15.69 -7.91 9.79
N SER A 560 15.17 -8.56 8.74
CA SER A 560 14.02 -9.46 8.84
C SER A 560 14.24 -10.70 9.74
N LYS A 561 15.47 -10.93 10.22
CA LYS A 561 15.86 -12.06 11.07
C LYS A 561 16.49 -11.65 12.40
N CYS A 562 16.66 -10.34 12.67
CA CYS A 562 17.11 -9.89 13.99
C CYS A 562 15.90 -9.71 14.91
N ASP A 563 16.10 -9.95 16.20
CA ASP A 563 15.06 -9.74 17.22
C ASP A 563 15.08 -8.29 17.74
N ASN A 564 16.25 -7.64 17.70
CA ASN A 564 16.49 -6.24 18.06
C ASN A 564 17.35 -5.61 16.95
N GLY A 565 17.05 -4.39 16.51
CA GLY A 565 17.86 -3.71 15.50
C GLY A 565 17.12 -2.63 14.71
N VAL A 566 17.82 -1.98 13.78
CA VAL A 566 17.30 -0.83 13.04
C VAL A 566 17.63 -0.87 11.55
N LEU A 567 16.62 -0.62 10.70
CA LEU A 567 16.76 -0.46 9.26
C LEU A 567 16.58 1.01 8.88
N ILE A 568 17.59 1.62 8.26
CA ILE A 568 17.63 3.04 7.94
C ILE A 568 17.60 3.22 6.41
N SER A 569 16.65 4.01 5.91
CA SER A 569 16.47 4.28 4.48
C SER A 569 16.29 5.78 4.16
N PRO A 570 17.07 6.34 3.23
CA PRO A 570 17.03 7.73 2.79
C PRO A 570 16.12 7.94 1.57
N LYS A 571 15.10 8.79 1.75
CA LYS A 571 13.84 8.68 1.02
C LYS A 571 13.25 7.28 1.19
N MET A 572 11.96 7.29 1.45
CA MET A 572 11.28 6.08 1.84
C MET A 572 11.29 5.06 0.70
N LEU A 573 12.01 3.95 0.95
CA LEU A 573 12.20 2.73 0.17
C LEU A 573 11.46 2.72 -1.18
N ASP A 574 12.24 2.85 -2.26
CA ASP A 574 11.77 2.97 -3.64
C ASP A 574 10.67 1.94 -3.99
N GLU A 575 9.71 2.35 -4.82
CA GLU A 575 8.54 1.58 -5.26
C GLU A 575 8.92 0.19 -5.83
N GLY A 576 8.87 -0.82 -4.95
CA GLY A 576 9.24 -2.22 -5.24
C GLY A 576 10.33 -2.82 -4.34
N ILE A 577 10.77 -2.13 -3.28
CA ILE A 577 11.49 -2.75 -2.16
C ILE A 577 10.49 -3.13 -1.05
N ASP A 578 10.48 -4.40 -0.69
CA ASP A 578 9.64 -4.95 0.37
C ASP A 578 10.28 -4.65 1.74
N VAL A 579 9.56 -3.96 2.62
CA VAL A 579 10.08 -3.51 3.92
C VAL A 579 9.71 -4.55 4.98
N PRO A 580 10.66 -5.11 5.73
CA PRO A 580 10.32 -6.08 6.76
C PRO A 580 9.54 -5.45 7.91
N ASP A 581 8.70 -6.29 8.50
CA ASP A 581 7.88 -6.02 9.68
C ASP A 581 8.70 -5.40 10.82
N ALA A 582 8.24 -4.28 11.36
CA ALA A 582 8.83 -3.59 12.50
C ALA A 582 7.76 -3.06 13.46
N GLU A 583 8.10 -2.97 14.74
CA GLU A 583 7.21 -2.47 15.78
C GLU A 583 7.27 -0.93 15.84
N VAL A 584 8.40 -0.29 15.52
CA VAL A 584 8.52 1.17 15.55
C VAL A 584 8.94 1.74 14.19
N GLY A 585 8.24 2.78 13.75
CA GLY A 585 8.63 3.58 12.59
C GLY A 585 8.98 5.01 12.99
N ILE A 586 10.15 5.51 12.60
CA ILE A 586 10.59 6.88 12.88
C ILE A 586 10.75 7.62 11.55
N ASN A 587 9.94 8.64 11.32
CA ASN A 587 10.01 9.48 10.11
C ASN A 587 10.69 10.84 10.39
N VAL A 588 11.95 10.93 9.98
CA VAL A 588 12.77 12.14 9.96
C VAL A 588 12.70 12.84 8.58
N ALA A 589 12.11 12.20 7.56
CA ALA A 589 11.99 12.76 6.22
C ALA A 589 10.93 13.88 6.12
N GLY A 590 11.12 14.80 5.16
CA GLY A 590 10.13 15.82 4.79
C GLY A 590 8.99 15.27 3.94
N THR A 591 7.78 15.78 4.18
CA THR A 591 6.46 15.28 3.73
C THR A 591 6.10 15.61 2.28
N LYS A 592 7.03 15.45 1.32
CA LYS A 592 6.79 15.80 -0.10
C LYS A 592 5.68 15.01 -0.81
N THR A 593 5.21 13.90 -0.23
CA THR A 593 4.12 13.06 -0.75
C THR A 593 3.37 12.39 0.41
N LYS A 594 2.53 13.16 1.10
CA LYS A 594 1.81 12.78 2.33
C LYS A 594 1.07 11.43 2.24
N LEU A 595 0.40 11.16 1.12
CA LEU A 595 -0.30 9.88 0.88
C LEU A 595 0.65 8.67 0.95
N GLN A 596 1.90 8.82 0.52
CA GLN A 596 2.88 7.73 0.61
C GLN A 596 3.29 7.44 2.06
N LEU A 597 3.22 8.42 2.99
CA LEU A 597 3.52 8.21 4.42
C LEU A 597 2.61 7.12 5.00
N VAL A 598 1.29 7.27 4.80
CA VAL A 598 0.26 6.29 5.21
C VAL A 598 0.48 4.93 4.56
N GLN A 599 0.74 4.91 3.25
CA GLN A 599 1.02 3.67 2.50
C GLN A 599 2.24 2.90 3.03
N ARG A 600 3.18 3.58 3.70
CA ARG A 600 4.41 3.02 4.25
C ARG A 600 4.27 2.68 5.73
N MET A 601 3.55 3.48 6.52
CA MET A 601 3.13 3.14 7.89
C MET A 601 2.44 1.76 7.89
N GLY A 602 1.45 1.56 7.00
CA GLY A 602 0.75 0.27 6.89
C GLY A 602 1.60 -0.89 6.35
N ARG A 603 2.73 -0.64 5.65
CA ARG A 603 3.65 -1.71 5.20
C ARG A 603 4.66 -2.11 6.29
N VAL A 604 5.08 -1.16 7.12
CA VAL A 604 6.12 -1.35 8.15
C VAL A 604 5.56 -1.80 9.48
N LEU A 605 4.52 -1.13 9.98
CA LEU A 605 4.03 -1.31 11.35
C LEU A 605 3.28 -2.63 11.49
N ARG A 606 3.90 -3.59 12.19
CA ARG A 606 3.37 -4.94 12.41
C ARG A 606 3.43 -5.29 13.88
N LYS A 607 2.38 -5.94 14.38
CA LYS A 607 2.27 -6.34 15.79
C LYS A 607 3.09 -7.60 16.05
N HIS A 608 4.10 -7.50 16.90
CA HIS A 608 4.80 -8.66 17.48
C HIS A 608 4.44 -8.82 18.96
N GLY A 609 3.93 -10.01 19.30
CA GLY A 609 3.48 -10.34 20.66
C GLY A 609 2.34 -9.43 21.16
N GLU A 610 2.49 -8.88 22.36
CA GLU A 610 1.52 -7.95 22.97
C GLU A 610 1.83 -6.47 22.69
N GLN A 611 2.97 -6.14 22.07
CA GLN A 611 3.37 -4.75 21.82
C GLN A 611 2.45 -4.09 20.78
N ARG A 612 2.07 -2.84 21.01
CA ARG A 612 1.43 -2.00 19.99
C ARG A 612 2.54 -1.32 19.17
N PRO A 613 2.46 -1.35 17.82
CA PRO A 613 3.38 -0.58 17.02
C PRO A 613 3.26 0.92 17.28
N HIS A 614 4.35 1.67 17.12
CA HIS A 614 4.39 3.12 17.33
C HIS A 614 5.03 3.82 16.13
N PHE A 615 4.34 4.81 15.57
CA PHE A 615 4.91 5.70 14.57
C PHE A 615 5.27 7.06 15.16
N HIS A 616 6.49 7.53 14.90
CA HIS A 616 6.96 8.85 15.29
C HIS A 616 7.23 9.68 14.05
N HIS A 617 6.72 10.91 14.01
CA HIS A 617 6.94 11.82 12.90
C HIS A 617 7.48 13.16 13.39
N PHE A 618 8.65 13.54 12.91
CA PHE A 618 9.28 14.79 13.30
C PHE A 618 8.99 15.92 12.30
N ILE A 619 8.67 17.12 12.81
CA ILE A 619 8.43 18.35 12.04
C ILE A 619 9.22 19.50 12.66
N SER A 620 9.94 20.28 11.86
CA SER A 620 10.82 21.35 12.35
C SER A 620 10.10 22.71 12.43
N MET A 621 10.32 23.47 13.50
CA MET A 621 9.90 24.86 13.67
C MET A 621 11.14 25.76 13.90
N PRO A 622 11.19 26.98 13.33
CA PRO A 622 12.19 27.98 13.70
C PRO A 622 11.89 28.63 15.06
N ASP A 623 12.85 28.58 15.98
CA ASP A 623 12.75 29.14 17.33
C ASP A 623 13.00 30.66 17.36
N GLU A 624 14.06 31.12 16.68
CA GLU A 624 14.40 32.54 16.57
C GLU A 624 14.13 33.07 15.14
N ASN A 625 13.96 34.41 15.01
CA ASN A 625 13.60 35.10 13.76
C ASN A 625 12.50 34.47 12.90
N TYR A 626 11.54 33.86 13.58
CA TYR A 626 10.21 33.51 13.08
C TYR A 626 9.59 34.67 12.29
N VAL A 627 9.13 34.40 11.05
CA VAL A 627 8.37 35.34 10.21
C VAL A 627 6.88 35.06 10.40
N PRO A 628 6.14 35.92 11.12
CA PRO A 628 4.71 35.76 11.28
C PRO A 628 4.03 35.76 9.92
N GLY A 629 3.21 34.74 9.68
CA GLY A 629 2.40 34.56 8.50
C GLY A 629 2.95 33.60 7.45
N LEU A 630 4.27 33.52 7.25
CA LEU A 630 4.86 32.43 6.45
C LEU A 630 5.01 31.19 7.32
N ASP A 631 5.82 31.29 8.37
CA ASP A 631 6.21 30.15 9.20
C ASP A 631 5.01 29.63 10.03
N SER A 632 4.08 30.54 10.37
CA SER A 632 2.78 30.20 10.99
C SER A 632 1.92 29.32 10.09
N LYS A 633 1.82 29.72 8.82
CA LYS A 633 0.91 29.11 7.85
C LYS A 633 1.45 27.75 7.41
N GLU A 634 2.76 27.64 7.15
CA GLU A 634 3.45 26.37 6.89
C GLU A 634 3.32 25.38 8.06
N TYR A 635 3.45 25.84 9.31
CA TYR A 635 3.33 24.95 10.48
C TYR A 635 1.91 24.39 10.65
N VAL A 636 0.88 25.26 10.62
CA VAL A 636 -0.52 24.83 10.70
C VAL A 636 -0.91 23.95 9.52
N GLN A 637 -0.30 24.16 8.35
CA GLN A 637 -0.52 23.33 7.18
C GLN A 637 -0.04 21.89 7.39
N GLU A 638 1.18 21.69 7.87
CA GLU A 638 1.68 20.35 8.22
C GLU A 638 0.85 19.71 9.34
N LEU A 639 0.42 20.46 10.36
CA LEU A 639 -0.48 19.93 11.40
C LEU A 639 -1.82 19.45 10.84
N ASN A 640 -2.44 20.23 9.94
CA ASN A 640 -3.70 19.86 9.30
C ASN A 640 -3.52 18.65 8.38
N TRP A 641 -2.44 18.57 7.58
CA TRP A 641 -2.13 17.37 6.79
C TRP A 641 -1.96 16.12 7.64
N VAL A 642 -1.25 16.23 8.76
CA VAL A 642 -1.02 15.10 9.66
C VAL A 642 -2.33 14.65 10.32
N ARG A 643 -3.26 15.56 10.61
CA ARG A 643 -4.61 15.25 11.11
C ARG A 643 -5.56 14.71 10.04
N GLU A 644 -5.48 15.21 8.81
CA GLU A 644 -6.19 14.69 7.62
C GLU A 644 -5.76 13.26 7.30
N LEU A 645 -4.45 12.98 7.30
CA LEU A 645 -3.91 11.62 7.22
C LEU A 645 -4.43 10.75 8.39
N GLY A 646 -4.57 11.32 9.59
CA GLY A 646 -5.14 10.63 10.76
C GLY A 646 -6.61 10.21 10.58
N GLU A 647 -7.42 11.03 9.88
CA GLU A 647 -8.76 10.63 9.45
C GLU A 647 -8.72 9.50 8.40
N MET A 648 -7.76 9.54 7.45
CA MET A 648 -7.57 8.48 6.44
C MET A 648 -7.33 7.08 7.00
N ILE A 649 -6.55 7.00 8.09
CA ILE A 649 -6.10 5.74 8.71
C ILE A 649 -6.85 5.38 9.98
N GLY A 650 -7.85 6.16 10.36
CA GLY A 650 -8.60 6.01 11.61
C GLY A 650 -7.84 6.44 12.89
N VAL A 651 -6.54 6.70 12.83
CA VAL A 651 -5.66 6.99 13.99
C VAL A 651 -5.31 8.48 14.05
N GLN A 652 -5.92 9.22 14.98
CA GLN A 652 -5.57 10.62 15.22
C GLN A 652 -4.22 10.75 15.97
N PRO A 653 -3.26 11.55 15.46
CA PRO A 653 -1.95 11.70 16.07
C PRO A 653 -1.98 12.51 17.38
N ILE A 654 -1.13 12.09 18.31
CA ILE A 654 -0.72 12.89 19.47
C ILE A 654 0.36 13.86 18.99
N ILE A 655 0.19 15.15 19.25
CA ILE A 655 1.25 16.15 19.03
C ILE A 655 1.94 16.32 20.38
N ASP A 656 3.26 16.15 20.39
CA ASP A 656 4.12 16.36 21.53
C ASP A 656 4.44 17.84 21.71
N ASP A 657 4.59 18.29 22.95
CA ASP A 657 5.01 19.66 23.29
C ASP A 657 6.53 19.73 23.58
N ALA A 658 7.23 18.58 23.57
CA ALA A 658 8.66 18.50 23.82
C ALA A 658 9.51 19.01 22.63
N GLY A 659 10.48 19.88 22.92
CA GLY A 659 11.51 20.33 21.97
C GLY A 659 11.49 21.83 21.70
N VAL A 660 10.30 22.45 21.65
CA VAL A 660 10.09 23.86 21.28
C VAL A 660 9.40 24.63 22.43
N ASP A 661 9.58 25.95 22.51
CA ASP A 661 8.86 26.80 23.46
C ASP A 661 7.34 26.74 23.21
N THR A 662 6.57 26.27 24.20
CA THR A 662 5.11 26.15 24.13
C THR A 662 4.42 27.49 23.82
N ASP A 663 4.92 28.61 24.35
CA ASP A 663 4.38 29.94 24.05
C ASP A 663 4.67 30.35 22.59
N LEU A 664 5.69 29.79 21.92
CA LEU A 664 5.93 29.93 20.49
C LEU A 664 4.98 29.05 19.68
N LEU A 665 4.82 27.77 20.06
CA LEU A 665 3.88 26.84 19.41
C LEU A 665 2.46 27.39 19.40
N GLU A 666 1.94 27.86 20.56
CA GLU A 666 0.58 28.41 20.67
C GLU A 666 0.37 29.64 19.77
N ARG A 667 1.35 30.56 19.74
CA ARG A 667 1.30 31.76 18.87
C ARG A 667 1.39 31.39 17.39
N ALA A 668 2.18 30.37 17.06
CA ALA A 668 2.34 29.90 15.69
C ALA A 668 1.08 29.19 15.17
N GLU A 669 0.46 28.34 15.98
CA GLU A 669 -0.86 27.78 15.69
C GLU A 669 -1.88 28.90 15.47
N GLN A 670 -2.01 29.83 16.42
CA GLN A 670 -3.02 30.90 16.34
C GLN A 670 -2.87 31.71 15.04
N ARG A 671 -1.67 32.25 14.75
CA ARG A 671 -1.47 33.08 13.55
C ARG A 671 -1.62 32.27 12.26
N GLY A 672 -1.29 30.98 12.26
CA GLY A 672 -1.48 30.11 11.10
C GLY A 672 -2.96 29.82 10.82
N HIS A 673 -3.75 29.55 11.86
CA HIS A 673 -5.20 29.38 11.71
C HIS A 673 -5.90 30.68 11.33
N GLU A 674 -5.51 31.83 11.88
CA GLU A 674 -6.06 33.15 11.48
C GLU A 674 -5.95 33.38 9.97
N LEU A 675 -4.80 33.01 9.39
CA LEU A 675 -4.54 33.15 7.97
C LEU A 675 -5.28 32.12 7.14
N TRP A 676 -5.24 30.82 7.49
CA TRP A 676 -6.00 29.82 6.75
C TRP A 676 -7.52 30.07 6.80
N ALA A 677 -8.05 30.59 7.90
CA ALA A 677 -9.45 31.04 7.98
C ALA A 677 -9.74 32.20 7.02
N GLN A 678 -8.80 33.13 6.84
CA GLN A 678 -8.92 34.21 5.86
C GLN A 678 -8.84 33.68 4.41
N ASP A 679 -7.86 32.82 4.09
CA ASP A 679 -7.72 32.21 2.76
C ASP A 679 -9.00 31.46 2.36
N LEU A 680 -9.59 30.67 3.28
CA LEU A 680 -10.85 29.96 3.04
C LEU A 680 -12.03 30.91 2.78
N LEU A 681 -12.18 32.00 3.54
CA LEU A 681 -13.26 32.98 3.30
C LEU A 681 -13.06 33.81 2.03
N GLU A 682 -11.83 33.94 1.54
CA GLU A 682 -11.49 34.49 0.23
C GLU A 682 -11.70 33.46 -0.92
N ASP A 683 -12.11 32.23 -0.58
CA ASP A 683 -12.29 31.05 -1.44
C ASP A 683 -11.02 30.66 -2.23
N LEU A 684 -9.87 30.84 -1.58
CA LEU A 684 -8.57 30.45 -2.12
C LEU A 684 -8.34 28.95 -1.95
N GLU A 685 -7.57 28.38 -2.89
CA GLU A 685 -7.16 26.99 -2.84
C GLU A 685 -6.30 26.70 -1.60
N ILE A 686 -6.72 25.69 -0.84
CA ILE A 686 -5.92 25.04 0.20
C ILE A 686 -5.33 23.74 -0.37
N GLU A 687 -4.02 23.52 -0.24
CA GLU A 687 -3.39 22.26 -0.65
C GLU A 687 -3.70 21.18 0.41
N THR A 688 -4.49 20.15 0.11
CA THR A 688 -4.77 19.02 1.04
C THR A 688 -3.79 17.85 0.82
N VAL A 689 -4.03 16.68 1.41
CA VAL A 689 -3.35 15.43 1.01
C VAL A 689 -3.82 14.96 -0.36
N GLN A 690 -5.09 15.21 -0.70
CA GLN A 690 -5.74 14.71 -1.92
C GLN A 690 -5.54 15.62 -3.14
N GLY A 691 -5.33 16.92 -2.91
CA GLY A 691 -5.16 17.94 -3.94
C GLY A 691 -5.53 19.33 -3.45
N ASN A 692 -5.49 20.33 -4.33
CA ASN A 692 -6.00 21.66 -3.98
C ASN A 692 -7.53 21.63 -3.94
N VAL A 693 -8.15 22.20 -2.90
CA VAL A 693 -9.60 22.38 -2.81
C VAL A 693 -9.97 23.78 -2.35
N GLN A 694 -11.18 24.22 -2.65
CA GLN A 694 -11.74 25.53 -2.24
C GLN A 694 -12.79 25.38 -1.13
N LEU A 695 -13.17 26.48 -0.45
CA LEU A 695 -14.15 26.41 0.64
C LEU A 695 -15.53 25.97 0.14
N GLU A 696 -15.93 26.39 -1.06
CA GLU A 696 -17.15 25.87 -1.70
C GLU A 696 -17.12 24.34 -1.86
N GLU A 697 -15.97 23.75 -2.24
CA GLU A 697 -15.82 22.31 -2.41
C GLU A 697 -15.78 21.54 -1.08
N LEU A 698 -15.33 22.17 0.01
CA LEU A 698 -15.42 21.62 1.36
C LEU A 698 -16.88 21.55 1.84
N LEU A 699 -17.65 22.63 1.62
CA LEU A 699 -19.05 22.73 2.05
C LEU A 699 -19.96 21.83 1.20
N ASN A 700 -19.73 21.76 -0.11
CA ASN A 700 -20.49 20.90 -1.02
C ASN A 700 -20.27 19.39 -0.80
N ALA A 701 -19.22 19.00 -0.07
CA ALA A 701 -18.98 17.62 0.34
C ALA A 701 -19.75 17.20 1.61
N LEU A 702 -20.45 18.12 2.28
CA LEU A 702 -21.23 17.82 3.47
C LEU A 702 -22.59 17.17 3.13
N THR A 703 -23.07 16.30 4.01
CA THR A 703 -24.44 15.78 4.00
C THR A 703 -25.33 16.56 4.97
N PHE A 704 -26.65 16.51 4.78
CA PHE A 704 -27.60 17.20 5.67
C PHE A 704 -27.43 16.76 7.14
N GLU A 705 -27.21 15.47 7.34
CA GLU A 705 -26.94 14.83 8.63
C GLU A 705 -25.62 15.34 9.22
N ALA A 706 -24.54 15.36 8.45
CA ALA A 706 -23.23 15.84 8.91
C ALA A 706 -23.25 17.32 9.29
N THR A 707 -23.86 18.17 8.47
CA THR A 707 -24.01 19.61 8.77
C THR A 707 -24.88 19.84 10.00
N THR A 708 -25.88 18.99 10.23
CA THR A 708 -26.71 19.03 11.44
C THR A 708 -25.92 18.62 12.69
N GLU A 709 -25.09 17.58 12.61
CA GLU A 709 -24.20 17.16 13.70
C GLU A 709 -23.16 18.24 14.03
N LEU A 710 -22.53 18.83 13.01
CA LEU A 710 -21.62 19.99 13.16
C LEU A 710 -22.29 21.14 13.92
N LEU A 711 -23.48 21.57 13.50
CA LEU A 711 -24.23 22.66 14.15
C LEU A 711 -24.77 22.30 15.55
N THR A 712 -24.89 21.02 15.90
CA THR A 712 -25.45 20.57 17.18
C THR A 712 -24.37 20.39 18.26
N THR A 713 -23.19 19.90 17.87
CA THR A 713 -22.13 19.49 18.80
C THR A 713 -21.06 20.56 19.00
N LEU A 714 -20.86 21.47 18.05
CA LEU A 714 -19.91 22.57 18.18
C LEU A 714 -20.48 23.68 19.07
N ASP A 715 -19.83 23.95 20.20
CA ASP A 715 -20.13 25.15 21.01
C ASP A 715 -19.56 26.39 20.34
N LEU A 716 -20.47 27.16 19.75
CA LEU A 716 -20.21 28.37 18.98
C LEU A 716 -20.51 29.64 19.83
N SER A 717 -20.69 29.48 21.15
CA SER A 717 -21.20 30.51 22.06
C SER A 717 -20.17 31.06 23.07
N GLY A 718 -18.94 31.34 22.63
CA GLY A 718 -17.93 31.98 23.49
C GLY A 718 -16.69 32.54 22.77
N ASP A 719 -15.93 33.38 23.50
CA ASP A 719 -14.68 34.03 23.02
C ASP A 719 -13.50 33.04 22.79
N ARG A 720 -13.65 31.77 23.16
CA ARG A 720 -12.64 30.73 22.95
C ARG A 720 -13.28 29.39 22.61
N VAL A 721 -12.81 28.83 21.50
CA VAL A 721 -13.32 27.62 20.89
C VAL A 721 -12.48 26.42 21.35
N HIS A 722 -13.12 25.36 21.85
CA HIS A 722 -12.42 24.19 22.40
C HIS A 722 -12.10 23.14 21.31
N LYS A 723 -10.81 22.77 21.21
CA LYS A 723 -10.26 21.71 20.34
C LYS A 723 -10.96 20.35 20.57
N ASP A 724 -11.33 20.07 21.82
CA ASP A 724 -12.03 18.86 22.27
C ASP A 724 -13.44 18.70 21.66
N ASN A 725 -14.14 19.81 21.41
CA ASN A 725 -15.47 19.80 20.78
C ASN A 725 -15.34 19.38 19.30
N TRP A 726 -14.30 19.85 18.61
CA TRP A 726 -14.02 19.45 17.22
C TRP A 726 -13.67 17.96 17.14
N GLN A 727 -12.81 17.46 18.02
CA GLN A 727 -12.52 16.03 18.09
C GLN A 727 -13.76 15.19 18.44
N THR A 728 -14.67 15.73 19.26
CA THR A 728 -15.95 15.09 19.56
C THR A 728 -16.85 15.03 18.34
N VAL A 729 -16.98 16.10 17.56
CA VAL A 729 -17.81 16.10 16.35
C VAL A 729 -17.23 15.18 15.26
N MET A 730 -15.91 15.19 15.06
CA MET A 730 -15.24 14.28 14.11
C MET A 730 -15.48 12.81 14.48
N ARG A 731 -15.41 12.46 15.77
CA ARG A 731 -15.77 11.12 16.24
C ARG A 731 -17.24 10.79 15.97
N ASN A 732 -18.17 11.71 16.28
CA ASN A 732 -19.60 11.48 16.08
C ASN A 732 -19.93 11.29 14.58
N LEU A 733 -19.38 12.12 13.69
CA LEU A 733 -19.53 12.01 12.23
C LEU A 733 -19.01 10.66 11.70
N ARG A 734 -17.92 10.16 12.27
CA ARG A 734 -17.34 8.85 11.93
C ARG A 734 -18.19 7.69 12.46
N GLU A 735 -18.59 7.72 13.73
CA GLU A 735 -19.44 6.68 14.34
C GLU A 735 -20.84 6.59 13.73
N ALA A 736 -21.35 7.70 13.19
CA ALA A 736 -22.63 7.76 12.49
C ALA A 736 -22.55 7.38 11.00
N GLU A 737 -21.35 7.19 10.44
CA GLU A 737 -21.08 6.91 9.02
C GLU A 737 -21.80 7.90 8.05
N THR A 738 -21.98 9.16 8.49
CA THR A 738 -22.71 10.22 7.75
C THR A 738 -21.95 10.82 6.57
N LEU A 739 -20.66 10.52 6.47
CA LEU A 739 -19.73 10.98 5.44
C LEU A 739 -18.81 9.83 5.04
N SER A 740 -18.28 9.88 3.82
CA SER A 740 -17.14 9.05 3.43
C SER A 740 -15.89 9.43 4.21
N ILE A 741 -14.87 8.57 4.21
CA ILE A 741 -13.53 8.87 4.79
C ILE A 741 -12.97 10.18 4.22
N GLU A 742 -13.19 10.40 2.92
CA GLU A 742 -12.85 11.63 2.19
C GLU A 742 -13.67 12.84 2.69
N GLY A 743 -14.97 12.69 2.91
CA GLY A 743 -15.80 13.73 3.53
C GLY A 743 -15.29 14.11 4.92
N LEU A 744 -14.85 13.15 5.75
CA LEU A 744 -14.22 13.41 7.04
C LEU A 744 -12.89 14.16 6.91
N GLN A 745 -12.06 13.81 5.92
CA GLN A 745 -10.83 14.56 5.59
C GLN A 745 -11.12 16.01 5.21
N ARG A 746 -12.11 16.24 4.34
CA ARG A 746 -12.56 17.58 3.93
C ARG A 746 -13.11 18.39 5.10
N VAL A 747 -13.96 17.79 5.95
CA VAL A 747 -14.48 18.47 7.16
C VAL A 747 -13.33 19.01 8.00
N TRP A 748 -12.23 18.26 8.17
CA TRP A 748 -11.07 18.69 8.98
C TRP A 748 -10.58 20.09 8.61
N TRP A 749 -10.60 20.45 7.32
CA TRP A 749 -10.15 21.74 6.81
C TRP A 749 -11.05 22.93 7.15
N LEU A 750 -12.24 22.70 7.72
CA LEU A 750 -13.08 23.74 8.32
C LEU A 750 -12.62 24.12 9.75
N PHE A 751 -11.69 23.39 10.37
CA PHE A 751 -11.18 23.68 11.72
C PHE A 751 -10.58 25.09 11.90
N PRO A 752 -9.82 25.68 10.95
CA PRO A 752 -9.35 27.07 11.05
C PRO A 752 -10.51 28.06 11.16
N LEU A 753 -11.59 27.88 10.38
CA LEU A 753 -12.81 28.69 10.48
C LEU A 753 -13.48 28.50 11.84
N TYR A 754 -13.66 27.25 12.29
CA TYR A 754 -14.25 26.97 13.60
C TYR A 754 -13.48 27.68 14.73
N ARG A 755 -12.14 27.66 14.68
CA ARG A 755 -11.27 28.24 15.72
C ARG A 755 -11.25 29.76 15.72
N GLU A 756 -11.16 30.39 14.55
CA GLU A 756 -10.81 31.83 14.42
C GLU A 756 -11.93 32.69 13.77
N ARG A 757 -12.93 32.07 13.14
CA ARG A 757 -14.12 32.68 12.49
C ARG A 757 -15.39 31.86 12.75
N PRO A 758 -15.73 31.56 14.03
CA PRO A 758 -16.80 30.62 14.36
C PRO A 758 -18.18 31.09 13.88
N THR A 759 -18.46 32.40 13.93
CA THR A 759 -19.75 32.97 13.52
C THR A 759 -20.00 32.77 12.03
N GLU A 760 -18.97 33.08 11.23
CA GLU A 760 -18.98 32.94 9.77
C GLU A 760 -19.13 31.46 9.37
N LEU A 761 -18.49 30.54 10.11
CA LEU A 761 -18.70 29.11 9.92
C LEU A 761 -20.16 28.68 10.23
N VAL A 762 -20.81 29.25 11.25
CA VAL A 762 -22.23 28.97 11.52
C VAL A 762 -23.09 29.37 10.33
N GLU A 763 -22.92 30.59 9.82
CA GLU A 763 -23.72 31.10 8.70
C GLU A 763 -23.55 30.24 7.43
N LEU A 764 -22.32 29.81 7.14
CA LEU A 764 -22.01 28.88 6.05
C LEU A 764 -22.64 27.50 6.24
N LEU A 765 -22.53 26.91 7.44
CA LEU A 765 -23.12 25.60 7.75
C LEU A 765 -24.65 25.65 7.77
N GLU A 766 -25.27 26.71 8.29
CA GLU A 766 -26.74 26.85 8.25
C GLU A 766 -27.25 26.98 6.83
N ALA A 767 -26.59 27.78 5.97
CA ALA A 767 -26.94 27.89 4.56
C ALA A 767 -26.75 26.55 3.81
N THR A 768 -25.67 25.82 4.11
CA THR A 768 -25.39 24.50 3.53
C THR A 768 -26.44 23.49 3.96
N ARG A 769 -26.78 23.41 5.26
CA ARG A 769 -27.86 22.54 5.79
C ARG A 769 -29.21 22.85 5.13
N ASP A 770 -29.55 24.12 5.01
CA ASP A 770 -30.84 24.54 4.47
C ASP A 770 -30.94 24.29 2.96
N ALA A 771 -29.82 24.33 2.23
CA ALA A 771 -29.72 23.93 0.82
C ALA A 771 -29.76 22.40 0.62
N LEU A 772 -29.19 21.63 1.53
CA LEU A 772 -29.19 20.16 1.53
C LEU A 772 -30.48 19.53 2.09
N LYS A 773 -31.43 20.35 2.56
CA LYS A 773 -32.63 19.88 3.23
C LYS A 773 -33.49 19.01 2.29
N PRO A 774 -33.78 17.73 2.63
CA PRO A 774 -34.58 16.88 1.78
C PRO A 774 -36.00 17.45 1.61
N GLU A 775 -36.52 17.44 0.37
CA GLU A 775 -37.87 17.92 0.07
C GLU A 775 -38.92 17.12 0.87
N GLU A 776 -39.59 17.79 1.81
CA GLU A 776 -40.78 17.22 2.46
C GLU A 776 -41.87 17.04 1.38
N ASN A 777 -42.42 15.83 1.29
CA ASN A 777 -43.49 15.48 0.35
C ASN A 777 -44.83 16.15 0.73
N GLU A 778 -44.91 17.49 0.62
CA GLU A 778 -46.14 18.28 0.77
C GLU A 778 -46.98 18.31 -0.52
N ASP A 779 -47.58 17.18 -0.90
CA ASP A 779 -48.86 17.25 -1.64
C ASP A 779 -49.84 16.10 -1.35
N THR A 780 -50.27 15.99 -0.08
CA THR A 780 -51.48 15.23 0.28
C THR A 780 -52.40 15.96 1.25
N SER A 781 -52.89 17.17 0.92
CA SER A 781 -54.15 17.66 1.53
C SER A 781 -54.89 18.82 0.84
N GLN A 782 -55.06 18.83 -0.50
CA GLN A 782 -56.10 19.72 -1.08
C GLN A 782 -56.76 19.28 -2.40
N ARG A 783 -57.52 18.17 -2.38
CA ARG A 783 -58.67 17.97 -3.30
C ARG A 783 -59.72 17.01 -2.75
N SER A 784 -60.68 17.57 -2.00
CA SER A 784 -61.90 16.86 -1.62
C SER A 784 -62.85 16.72 -2.80
N ASP A 785 -63.12 15.46 -3.16
CA ASP A 785 -64.44 14.93 -3.51
C ASP A 785 -65.16 15.45 -4.77
N SER A 786 -65.09 14.67 -5.85
CA SER A 786 -66.33 14.26 -6.53
C SER A 786 -66.20 12.96 -7.35
N GLY A 787 -66.81 11.88 -6.84
CA GLY A 787 -67.63 11.02 -7.71
C GLY A 787 -67.13 9.64 -8.17
N ARG A 788 -67.45 8.64 -7.33
CA ARG A 788 -68.04 7.31 -7.69
C ARG A 788 -67.17 6.12 -8.15
N ASN A 789 -67.23 5.09 -7.28
CA ASN A 789 -67.50 3.66 -7.56
C ASN A 789 -66.47 2.82 -8.33
N LYS A 790 -66.33 1.50 -8.06
CA LYS A 790 -66.57 0.63 -6.87
C LYS A 790 -66.19 -0.81 -7.29
N GLN A 791 -65.56 -1.60 -6.39
CA GLN A 791 -65.41 -3.07 -6.50
C GLN A 791 -64.51 -3.55 -7.70
N GLU A 792 -63.80 -4.69 -7.70
CA GLU A 792 -63.69 -5.81 -6.74
C GLU A 792 -62.42 -6.68 -6.97
N HIS A 793 -62.01 -7.40 -5.92
CA HIS A 793 -61.37 -8.75 -5.91
C HIS A 793 -60.23 -9.19 -6.87
N SER A 794 -59.03 -9.33 -6.26
CA SER A 794 -58.23 -10.57 -6.06
C SER A 794 -57.85 -11.56 -7.19
N ASN A 795 -56.59 -12.03 -7.06
CA ASN A 795 -56.02 -13.36 -7.34
C ASN A 795 -55.33 -13.71 -8.69
N GLU A 796 -54.07 -14.14 -8.51
CA GLU A 796 -53.41 -15.35 -9.06
C GLU A 796 -53.00 -15.47 -10.56
N PHE A 797 -51.68 -15.39 -10.74
CA PHE A 797 -50.78 -16.42 -11.31
C PHE A 797 -50.93 -17.01 -12.74
N THR A 798 -49.75 -17.31 -13.32
CA THR A 798 -49.42 -18.30 -14.38
C THR A 798 -49.84 -18.04 -15.85
N THR A 799 -48.86 -17.55 -16.65
CA THR A 799 -48.15 -18.24 -17.78
C THR A 799 -48.92 -19.10 -18.84
N PRO A 800 -48.32 -19.46 -20.00
CA PRO A 800 -47.52 -18.66 -20.96
C PRO A 800 -47.84 -18.98 -22.47
N ASN A 801 -47.08 -18.33 -23.38
CA ASN A 801 -46.58 -18.84 -24.68
C ASN A 801 -47.48 -19.06 -25.95
N ALA A 802 -47.06 -18.39 -27.04
CA ALA A 802 -46.48 -18.97 -28.28
C ALA A 802 -47.16 -18.76 -29.67
N ALA A 803 -46.27 -18.56 -30.65
CA ALA A 803 -46.28 -18.96 -32.08
C ALA A 803 -46.80 -18.00 -33.19
N ASP A 804 -45.85 -17.65 -34.09
CA ASP A 804 -45.87 -17.57 -35.58
C ASP A 804 -46.92 -16.69 -36.31
N SER A 805 -46.65 -16.00 -37.43
CA SER A 805 -45.82 -16.37 -38.59
C SER A 805 -45.56 -15.22 -39.61
N ASP A 806 -44.31 -15.11 -40.10
CA ASP A 806 -43.82 -14.94 -41.50
C ASP A 806 -44.29 -13.86 -42.53
N SER A 807 -43.26 -13.33 -43.24
CA SER A 807 -43.13 -13.14 -44.73
C SER A 807 -43.20 -11.77 -45.48
N THR A 808 -42.00 -11.30 -45.90
CA THR A 808 -41.52 -10.86 -47.27
C THR A 808 -41.85 -9.51 -47.99
N ASP A 809 -40.75 -8.76 -48.28
CA ASP A 809 -40.27 -8.07 -49.52
C ASP A 809 -41.03 -6.95 -50.32
N TYR A 810 -40.30 -5.84 -50.65
CA TYR A 810 -39.72 -5.53 -52.01
C TYR A 810 -39.05 -4.12 -52.18
N SER A 811 -37.78 -4.07 -52.65
CA SER A 811 -37.05 -3.09 -53.54
C SER A 811 -37.20 -1.52 -53.42
N VAL A 812 -36.15 -0.64 -53.31
CA VAL A 812 -34.99 -0.30 -54.20
C VAL A 812 -35.38 0.65 -55.39
N ASP A 813 -34.72 1.79 -55.78
CA ASP A 813 -33.32 2.34 -55.69
C ASP A 813 -33.18 3.91 -55.88
N HIS A 814 -31.93 4.47 -55.84
CA HIS A 814 -31.28 5.59 -56.62
C HIS A 814 -30.70 6.89 -55.96
N SER A 815 -29.39 7.13 -56.23
CA SER A 815 -28.55 8.37 -56.09
C SER A 815 -28.30 9.04 -57.48
N PRO A 816 -27.32 9.96 -57.80
CA PRO A 816 -26.26 10.68 -57.00
C PRO A 816 -25.93 12.19 -57.37
N ASP A 817 -25.12 12.86 -56.52
CA ASP A 817 -24.01 13.88 -56.68
C ASP A 817 -23.78 14.82 -57.93
N PRO A 818 -22.86 15.85 -57.92
CA PRO A 818 -22.32 16.77 -56.86
C PRO A 818 -21.94 18.26 -57.28
N HIS A 819 -21.56 19.14 -56.31
CA HIS A 819 -20.62 20.33 -56.35
C HIS A 819 -20.84 21.55 -57.33
N PRO A 820 -20.12 22.72 -57.26
CA PRO A 820 -19.27 23.40 -56.23
C PRO A 820 -19.42 24.97 -56.05
N ASP A 821 -18.70 25.54 -55.06
CA ASP A 821 -18.01 26.87 -54.87
C ASP A 821 -18.59 28.29 -55.18
N GLU A 822 -18.61 29.15 -54.14
CA GLU A 822 -18.15 30.58 -53.94
C GLU A 822 -18.23 31.71 -55.04
N PRO A 823 -17.99 33.02 -54.73
CA PRO A 823 -18.17 33.83 -53.49
C PRO A 823 -18.77 35.26 -53.75
N ALA A 824 -19.05 36.07 -52.69
CA ALA A 824 -19.14 37.55 -52.77
C ALA A 824 -19.02 38.26 -51.40
N GLN A 825 -18.48 39.48 -51.38
CA GLN A 825 -18.10 40.25 -50.17
C GLN A 825 -19.15 41.29 -49.70
N ALA A 826 -19.08 41.59 -48.39
CA ALA A 826 -19.42 42.78 -47.58
C ALA A 826 -19.98 44.08 -48.25
N PRO A 827 -20.74 44.94 -47.52
CA PRO A 827 -20.08 45.86 -46.57
C PRO A 827 -20.82 46.20 -45.24
N GLU A 828 -19.99 46.45 -44.22
CA GLU A 828 -20.07 47.45 -43.13
C GLU A 828 -21.42 48.08 -42.71
N THR A 829 -21.74 48.02 -41.42
CA THR A 829 -21.95 49.21 -40.55
C THR A 829 -21.95 48.85 -39.06
N ASP A 830 -21.36 49.72 -38.26
CA ASP A 830 -21.19 49.69 -36.79
C ASP A 830 -21.24 51.18 -36.32
N PRO A 831 -21.44 51.55 -35.05
CA PRO A 831 -21.89 50.79 -33.86
C PRO A 831 -23.07 51.49 -33.10
N ASP A 832 -23.50 50.90 -31.98
CA ASP A 832 -23.85 51.55 -30.67
C ASP A 832 -24.99 50.84 -29.90
N ASP A 833 -24.88 50.86 -28.58
CA ASP A 833 -25.84 50.46 -27.54
C ASP A 833 -26.34 49.00 -27.48
N ALA A 834 -25.54 48.15 -26.83
CA ALA A 834 -26.05 47.06 -26.00
C ALA A 834 -25.23 46.98 -24.69
N ALA A 835 -25.86 47.28 -23.56
CA ALA A 835 -25.28 47.00 -22.25
C ALA A 835 -25.42 45.50 -21.97
N GLU A 836 -24.31 44.83 -21.65
CA GLU A 836 -24.32 43.45 -21.16
C GLU A 836 -24.94 43.42 -19.75
N PRO A 837 -25.77 42.41 -19.43
CA PRO A 837 -26.21 42.19 -18.06
C PRO A 837 -25.02 41.69 -17.24
N ALA A 838 -24.87 42.18 -16.02
CA ALA A 838 -23.96 41.56 -15.06
C ALA A 838 -24.47 40.15 -14.74
N GLU A 839 -23.58 39.17 -14.78
CA GLU A 839 -23.83 37.84 -14.24
C GLU A 839 -23.85 37.95 -12.70
N GLU A 840 -25.03 37.76 -12.09
CA GLU A 840 -25.14 37.55 -10.65
C GLU A 840 -24.61 36.15 -10.32
N ASP A 841 -23.56 36.07 -9.51
CA ASP A 841 -22.99 34.79 -9.07
C ASP A 841 -24.02 34.03 -8.23
N SER A 842 -24.32 32.79 -8.66
CA SER A 842 -25.41 32.00 -8.10
C SER A 842 -24.98 31.06 -6.98
N SER A 843 -23.68 30.97 -6.69
CA SER A 843 -23.11 30.12 -5.63
C SER A 843 -23.65 30.49 -4.24
N ILE A 844 -23.60 29.54 -3.30
CA ILE A 844 -23.95 29.79 -1.88
C ILE A 844 -22.87 30.68 -1.26
N VAL A 845 -21.60 30.42 -1.61
CA VAL A 845 -20.45 31.21 -1.17
C VAL A 845 -20.51 32.63 -1.69
N GLY A 846 -20.81 32.86 -2.98
CA GLY A 846 -20.97 34.21 -3.56
C GLY A 846 -22.05 35.03 -2.85
N ARG A 847 -23.22 34.44 -2.60
CA ARG A 847 -24.32 35.12 -1.89
C ARG A 847 -24.00 35.49 -0.43
N ILE A 848 -23.15 34.70 0.24
CA ILE A 848 -22.69 35.01 1.61
C ILE A 848 -21.52 35.99 1.58
N ARG A 849 -20.62 35.89 0.60
CA ARG A 849 -19.52 36.84 0.36
C ARG A 849 -20.04 38.26 0.12
N ASP A 850 -21.09 38.41 -0.68
CA ASP A 850 -21.77 39.71 -0.87
C ASP A 850 -22.43 40.24 0.40
N SER A 851 -22.86 39.35 1.31
CA SER A 851 -23.44 39.71 2.61
C SER A 851 -22.38 40.10 3.66
N LEU A 852 -21.19 39.47 3.62
CA LEU A 852 -20.12 39.68 4.60
C LEU A 852 -19.15 40.81 4.21
N PHE A 853 -18.86 40.97 2.92
CA PHE A 853 -17.87 41.92 2.40
C PHE A 853 -18.46 43.09 1.61
N GLY A 854 -19.78 43.10 1.36
CA GLY A 854 -20.50 44.21 0.72
C GLY A 854 -20.80 45.37 1.67
N GLY A 855 -19.79 46.21 1.99
CA GLY A 855 -19.93 47.36 2.91
C GLY A 855 -19.06 48.57 2.59
#